data_AF-A0A9E0AK23-F1
#
_entry.id   AF-A0A9E0AK23-F1
#
_cell.length_a   1.000
_cell.length_b   1.000
_cell.length_c   1.000
_cell.angle_alpha   90.00
_cell.angle_beta   90.00
_cell.angle_gamma   90.00
#
_symmetry.space_group_name_H-M   'P 1'
#
loop_
_entity.id
_entity.type
_entity.pdbx_description
1 polymer ?
#
loop_
_entity_poly.entity_id
_entity_poly.type
_entity_poly.pdbx_seq_one_letter_code
_entity_poly.pdbx_strand_id
1 'polypeptide(L)'
;MKVRYLVAIFLTFIILSVVNVFGQTTYYYDGSGNLHDRTNWGPNTNGSGTDPANFTANNQIFEIRNTISVSVTNNWTVSGTGSKIVIGNSGVAAITVSHTGGDWNATVDIAAASSGTNTLVLSSTDGNTPTLGTLNSASTVQYTRGGTQTVQSNTYGNLLIGGSSGTKTAGGAITVNGTFTINASRIFNMSTFALSGTLTPAGTGTLQTANTSSTPIPANEVWTGAVTYNSGSGQTIVAGTYPTLTASGGTRTFSSSGTIIISGTFTPGASNYTIGTSTVRYTTATADLPVPAVASGGNYYNLEISSGTWTLSSTFTVANDFLVNGGTFHQNDNTSNTVTINGDLIISSGVYDANPGNSGTSVLNLQGNLSITSGVLENEGFVPNLDFRFTGSGTQTFSNTTSTNIRWVNFTVQSGSVLQLNTNMALELESNSYRGVLTVLSGGTVNMQSFTIVESDFDASAGTVTVDIQSGGSLITSNSSGINGSMPGANTTKTLSSGANYEFRGAVTGTFTTTPTANTVNNLTVNNGSGLTLSQAFTVAGILTFTSGALTLNGTTLGINGSISGTSNFVGSSTSSINVAGTGSIGSNINMSQSSSSTRTLQNFTLNRASQTITLGAALEVVGTVTVTAGTLASAGNLTLISTASGDARVAQSAGSITGNVTVQKYLPAGSGRRWLHMGSPISGFTWNQLIDDLLISGPGAGGFDVNGSGFPSAYYYTESVAGDCGPNGWNFPANVSNSVPNNRGIKFFFRGDRDPGRLIWNNVLGMVAVTLDFTGTLNQGTQAMGITYTNNGNSSWDGWNFVPNPYPSAIDWNAASGWTKTNVSGTIYVWNAQSGTYATWNGASGTNGMTNGRISMGQGFWVKATATSPTLSMTEAVKVGTATSGFFKSNSGNPNTFRITMVQDSVVWDDAVFNFDNTFDRTYQKETGDALKLVNSSINLWSVSSDNENLVINNYPTPQQTDTVVLGMTSSNGGIFTLKFSTDSVPQEILMFLIDEYRNRVVDVRKEKEWKVLINADSQSYALGRLKLVFMNVGDIENLFTATTISNQLKTELTWSSTKEVYTSKYELYHSTDSLHFTLIHSIDLDDTLKMDKSDYSFTHNNPLIGKNIYQINKYNNKGEVVYSDVEEVLFDDVTLSLVKPKESNWILYPVPVNSTLYLMRDRLSSSDVVSAKIYNSIGQEISIEKPIYDSGTLQFNVADLEKGNYILNIISADGKRASLMFQKN
;
A
#
# COMPACT_ATOMS: atom_id res chain seq x y z
N MET A 1 -32.60 -34.65 -75.46
CA MET A 1 -32.26 -34.69 -76.91
C MET A 1 -31.27 -35.82 -77.14
N LYS A 2 -31.48 -36.69 -78.15
CA LYS A 2 -30.63 -37.84 -78.57
C LYS A 2 -30.82 -39.20 -77.86
N VAL A 3 -32.03 -39.76 -78.06
CA VAL A 3 -32.41 -41.17 -77.90
C VAL A 3 -32.07 -42.00 -79.17
N ARG A 4 -30.97 -41.69 -79.89
CA ARG A 4 -30.67 -42.32 -81.20
C ARG A 4 -29.26 -42.90 -81.38
N TYR A 5 -28.42 -42.91 -80.34
CA TYR A 5 -27.08 -43.54 -80.40
C TYR A 5 -26.92 -44.81 -79.55
N LEU A 6 -27.92 -45.16 -78.74
CA LEU A 6 -27.88 -46.36 -77.88
C LEU A 6 -28.28 -47.67 -78.62
N VAL A 7 -28.90 -47.57 -79.81
CA VAL A 7 -29.38 -48.74 -80.59
C VAL A 7 -28.40 -49.15 -81.70
N ALA A 8 -27.46 -48.27 -82.08
CA ALA A 8 -26.48 -48.55 -83.15
C ALA A 8 -25.21 -49.27 -82.67
N ILE A 9 -24.98 -49.41 -81.36
CA ILE A 9 -23.83 -50.17 -80.80
C ILE A 9 -24.22 -51.63 -80.49
N PHE A 10 -25.52 -51.92 -80.39
CA PHE A 10 -26.03 -53.28 -80.12
C PHE A 10 -26.07 -54.19 -81.36
N LEU A 11 -25.95 -53.61 -82.57
CA LEU A 11 -26.04 -54.36 -83.84
C LEU A 11 -24.69 -54.63 -84.53
N THR A 12 -23.59 -54.03 -84.07
CA THR A 12 -22.25 -54.15 -84.71
C THR A 12 -21.31 -55.12 -83.99
N PHE A 13 -21.79 -55.87 -83.00
CA PHE A 13 -21.00 -56.88 -82.27
C PHE A 13 -21.50 -58.33 -82.43
N ILE A 14 -22.49 -58.57 -83.31
CA ILE A 14 -23.08 -59.91 -83.47
C ILE A 14 -22.69 -60.62 -84.77
N ILE A 15 -22.04 -60.00 -85.75
CA ILE A 15 -21.70 -60.71 -87.00
C ILE A 15 -20.29 -60.33 -87.50
N LEU A 16 -19.45 -61.36 -87.70
CA LEU A 16 -17.98 -61.42 -87.91
C LEU A 16 -17.17 -61.34 -86.60
N SER A 17 -16.71 -62.43 -85.98
CA SER A 17 -16.04 -63.59 -86.56
C SER A 17 -16.30 -64.88 -85.76
N VAL A 18 -16.65 -65.92 -86.51
CA VAL A 18 -16.63 -67.32 -86.09
C VAL A 18 -15.20 -67.68 -85.70
N VAL A 19 -14.93 -67.80 -84.40
CA VAL A 19 -13.76 -68.54 -83.91
C VAL A 19 -14.28 -69.94 -83.57
N ASN A 20 -13.74 -70.93 -84.26
CA ASN A 20 -13.89 -72.34 -83.90
C ASN A 20 -13.71 -72.50 -82.39
N VAL A 21 -14.76 -72.95 -81.70
CA VAL A 21 -14.62 -73.54 -80.35
C VAL A 21 -13.95 -74.89 -80.55
N PHE A 22 -12.63 -74.88 -80.72
CA PHE A 22 -11.84 -76.06 -80.39
C PHE A 22 -12.02 -76.26 -78.89
N GLY A 23 -12.54 -77.42 -78.47
CA GLY A 23 -12.59 -77.79 -77.06
C GLY A 23 -11.19 -77.68 -76.47
N GLN A 24 -11.06 -76.96 -75.35
CA GLN A 24 -9.78 -76.82 -74.68
C GLN A 24 -9.31 -78.19 -74.22
N THR A 25 -8.11 -78.59 -74.61
CA THR A 25 -7.56 -79.91 -74.26
C THR A 25 -6.59 -79.75 -73.10
N THR A 26 -6.88 -80.40 -71.97
CA THR A 26 -6.01 -80.38 -70.79
C THR A 26 -5.11 -81.60 -70.79
N TYR A 27 -3.81 -81.38 -70.66
CA TYR A 27 -2.80 -82.39 -70.40
C TYR A 27 -2.30 -82.24 -68.97
N TYR A 28 -2.16 -83.35 -68.27
CA TYR A 28 -1.72 -83.42 -66.89
C TYR A 28 -0.30 -83.97 -66.82
N TYR A 29 0.54 -83.40 -65.98
CA TYR A 29 1.88 -83.91 -65.71
C TYR A 29 1.80 -85.26 -64.97
N ASP A 30 2.56 -86.27 -65.40
CA ASP A 30 2.52 -87.63 -64.83
C ASP A 30 3.14 -87.73 -63.42
N GLY A 31 3.85 -86.68 -62.98
CA GLY A 31 4.49 -86.60 -61.68
C GLY A 31 5.99 -86.91 -61.67
N SER A 32 6.58 -87.25 -62.82
CA SER A 32 8.00 -87.62 -62.95
C SER A 32 8.66 -86.99 -64.18
N GLY A 33 10.01 -86.91 -64.20
CA GLY A 33 10.74 -86.34 -65.34
C GLY A 33 10.65 -84.81 -65.47
N ASN A 34 11.09 -84.29 -66.62
CA ASN A 34 11.19 -82.85 -66.86
C ASN A 34 9.89 -82.27 -67.47
N LEU A 35 9.47 -81.07 -67.02
CA LEU A 35 8.24 -80.41 -67.51
C LEU A 35 8.27 -80.04 -69.01
N HIS A 36 9.46 -79.83 -69.59
CA HIS A 36 9.63 -79.48 -71.00
C HIS A 36 9.65 -80.69 -71.94
N ASP A 37 9.58 -81.92 -71.41
CA ASP A 37 9.52 -83.14 -72.20
C ASP A 37 8.05 -83.56 -72.36
N ARG A 38 7.61 -83.72 -73.60
CA ARG A 38 6.22 -84.06 -73.96
C ARG A 38 5.80 -85.44 -73.45
N THR A 39 6.74 -86.34 -73.24
CA THR A 39 6.46 -87.72 -72.80
C THR A 39 5.99 -87.83 -71.35
N ASN A 40 6.13 -86.75 -70.57
CA ASN A 40 5.69 -86.70 -69.16
C ASN A 40 4.28 -86.09 -69.01
N TRP A 41 3.50 -86.01 -70.10
CA TRP A 41 2.19 -85.35 -70.11
C TRP A 41 1.15 -86.23 -70.81
N GLY A 42 -0.05 -86.33 -70.25
CA GLY A 42 -1.14 -87.10 -70.84
C GLY A 42 -2.53 -86.52 -70.51
N PRO A 43 -3.56 -86.80 -71.32
CA PRO A 43 -4.89 -86.23 -71.15
C PRO A 43 -5.67 -86.81 -69.95
N ASN A 44 -5.24 -87.93 -69.37
CA ASN A 44 -5.84 -88.47 -68.15
C ASN A 44 -5.29 -87.74 -66.91
N THR A 45 -6.08 -87.63 -65.84
CA THR A 45 -5.71 -86.86 -64.63
C THR A 45 -4.45 -87.35 -63.91
N ASN A 46 -4.03 -88.60 -64.15
CA ASN A 46 -2.77 -89.16 -63.65
C ASN A 46 -1.57 -88.90 -64.59
N GLY A 47 -1.75 -88.11 -65.64
CA GLY A 47 -0.76 -87.80 -66.69
C GLY A 47 -0.48 -88.93 -67.68
N SER A 48 -1.25 -90.02 -67.66
CA SER A 48 -1.17 -91.09 -68.67
C SER A 48 -2.01 -90.77 -69.93
N GLY A 49 -1.78 -91.52 -71.02
CA GLY A 49 -2.53 -91.42 -72.27
C GLY A 49 -1.62 -91.08 -73.45
N THR A 50 -2.15 -90.47 -74.51
CA THR A 50 -1.35 -90.01 -75.65
C THR A 50 -0.69 -88.67 -75.36
N ASP A 51 0.63 -88.61 -75.49
CA ASP A 51 1.40 -87.38 -75.30
C ASP A 51 0.88 -86.21 -76.16
N PRO A 52 0.94 -84.96 -75.67
CA PRO A 52 0.63 -83.79 -76.47
C PRO A 52 1.48 -83.75 -77.74
N ALA A 53 0.90 -83.33 -78.88
CA ALA A 53 1.60 -83.26 -80.17
C ALA A 53 2.74 -82.21 -80.21
N ASN A 54 2.65 -81.19 -79.36
CA ASN A 54 3.63 -80.13 -79.10
C ASN A 54 3.09 -79.29 -77.94
N PHE A 55 3.87 -78.28 -77.49
CA PHE A 55 3.45 -77.29 -76.50
C PHE A 55 2.94 -75.97 -77.13
N THR A 56 2.92 -75.87 -78.47
CA THR A 56 2.72 -74.62 -79.21
C THR A 56 1.37 -74.54 -79.94
N ALA A 57 0.57 -75.61 -79.92
CA ALA A 57 -0.76 -75.64 -80.51
C ALA A 57 -1.75 -74.83 -79.67
N ASN A 58 -2.75 -74.25 -80.33
CA ASN A 58 -3.79 -73.45 -79.70
C ASN A 58 -4.67 -74.29 -78.75
N ASN A 59 -5.24 -73.65 -77.73
CA ASN A 59 -6.22 -74.20 -76.79
C ASN A 59 -5.76 -75.42 -75.96
N GLN A 60 -4.49 -75.48 -75.57
CA GLN A 60 -3.93 -76.53 -74.71
C GLN A 60 -3.66 -76.03 -73.28
N ILE A 61 -4.20 -76.69 -72.26
CA ILE A 61 -3.85 -76.44 -70.84
C ILE A 61 -2.88 -77.51 -70.37
N PHE A 62 -1.78 -77.11 -69.75
CA PHE A 62 -0.80 -78.00 -69.12
C PHE A 62 -0.91 -77.87 -67.59
N GLU A 63 -1.59 -78.81 -66.95
CA GLU A 63 -1.84 -78.79 -65.50
C GLU A 63 -0.82 -79.63 -64.72
N ILE A 64 -0.11 -79.00 -63.80
CA ILE A 64 0.83 -79.66 -62.89
C ILE A 64 0.06 -80.03 -61.62
N ARG A 65 -0.17 -81.33 -61.39
CA ARG A 65 -0.99 -81.81 -60.25
C ARG A 65 -0.46 -83.04 -59.50
N ASN A 66 0.38 -83.87 -60.12
CA ASN A 66 0.79 -85.18 -59.58
C ASN A 66 2.17 -85.14 -58.91
N THR A 67 2.57 -84.01 -58.33
CA THR A 67 3.86 -83.83 -57.64
C THR A 67 3.73 -82.83 -56.50
N ILE A 68 4.64 -82.89 -55.53
CA ILE A 68 4.78 -81.86 -54.48
C ILE A 68 5.76 -80.76 -54.88
N SER A 69 6.72 -81.07 -55.75
CA SER A 69 7.72 -80.11 -56.24
C SER A 69 8.34 -80.53 -57.56
N VAL A 70 8.58 -79.58 -58.45
CA VAL A 70 9.23 -79.83 -59.74
C VAL A 70 9.95 -78.58 -60.23
N SER A 71 10.98 -78.73 -61.06
CA SER A 71 11.76 -77.60 -61.59
C SER A 71 11.70 -77.50 -63.11
N VAL A 72 11.75 -76.27 -63.62
CA VAL A 72 12.03 -75.95 -65.03
C VAL A 72 13.51 -75.60 -65.11
N THR A 73 14.29 -76.49 -65.73
CA THR A 73 15.76 -76.43 -65.82
C THR A 73 16.30 -76.13 -67.21
N ASN A 74 15.48 -76.27 -68.26
CA ASN A 74 15.81 -76.01 -69.66
C ASN A 74 14.71 -75.16 -70.32
N ASN A 75 14.95 -74.72 -71.56
CA ASN A 75 14.00 -73.93 -72.33
C ASN A 75 12.64 -74.63 -72.48
N TRP A 76 11.55 -73.94 -72.15
CA TRP A 76 10.18 -74.42 -72.26
C TRP A 76 9.27 -73.34 -72.83
N THR A 77 8.67 -73.59 -74.00
CA THR A 77 7.77 -72.64 -74.67
C THR A 77 6.37 -73.23 -74.79
N VAL A 78 5.38 -72.56 -74.19
CA VAL A 78 3.95 -72.82 -74.35
C VAL A 78 3.29 -71.56 -74.92
N SER A 79 2.97 -71.55 -76.22
CA SER A 79 2.70 -70.30 -76.95
C SER A 79 1.46 -70.30 -77.87
N GLY A 80 0.71 -71.41 -77.94
CA GLY A 80 -0.53 -71.43 -78.70
C GLY A 80 -1.58 -70.45 -78.15
N THR A 81 -2.41 -69.89 -79.03
CA THR A 81 -3.52 -69.01 -78.61
C THR A 81 -4.46 -69.78 -77.68
N GLY A 82 -4.72 -69.26 -76.47
CA GLY A 82 -5.54 -69.94 -75.47
C GLY A 82 -4.83 -71.07 -74.71
N SER A 83 -3.52 -71.26 -74.93
CA SER A 83 -2.71 -72.26 -74.24
C SER A 83 -1.99 -71.68 -73.03
N LYS A 84 -1.90 -72.46 -71.94
CA LYS A 84 -1.32 -72.01 -70.66
C LYS A 84 -0.88 -73.18 -69.78
N ILE A 85 -0.10 -72.87 -68.76
CA ILE A 85 0.26 -73.79 -67.68
C ILE A 85 -0.60 -73.45 -66.45
N VAL A 86 -1.06 -74.46 -65.72
CA VAL A 86 -1.80 -74.30 -64.45
C VAL A 86 -1.05 -75.06 -63.36
N ILE A 87 -0.68 -74.39 -62.28
CA ILE A 87 -0.05 -75.01 -61.11
C ILE A 87 -1.13 -75.36 -60.09
N GLY A 88 -1.32 -76.66 -59.86
CA GLY A 88 -2.27 -77.22 -58.90
C GLY A 88 -3.74 -77.05 -59.30
N ASN A 89 -4.62 -77.54 -58.43
CA ASN A 89 -6.07 -77.36 -58.48
C ASN A 89 -6.68 -77.61 -57.09
N SER A 90 -7.98 -77.33 -56.91
CA SER A 90 -8.66 -77.39 -55.61
C SER A 90 -8.80 -78.81 -55.02
N GLY A 91 -8.45 -79.85 -55.79
CA GLY A 91 -8.46 -81.25 -55.36
C GLY A 91 -7.09 -81.83 -55.04
N VAL A 92 -6.00 -81.06 -55.11
CA VAL A 92 -4.63 -81.54 -54.82
C VAL A 92 -3.91 -80.67 -53.79
N ALA A 93 -3.04 -81.30 -52.98
CA ALA A 93 -2.18 -80.61 -52.03
C ALA A 93 -1.21 -79.66 -52.73
N ALA A 94 -0.65 -78.72 -51.97
CA ALA A 94 0.22 -77.67 -52.50
C ALA A 94 1.44 -78.17 -53.29
N ILE A 95 1.73 -77.47 -54.38
CA ILE A 95 2.81 -77.78 -55.31
C ILE A 95 3.79 -76.61 -55.41
N THR A 96 5.09 -76.90 -55.37
CA THR A 96 6.14 -75.91 -55.63
C THR A 96 6.77 -76.11 -57.01
N VAL A 97 6.66 -75.12 -57.89
CA VAL A 97 7.33 -75.14 -59.20
C VAL A 97 8.48 -74.15 -59.19
N SER A 98 9.71 -74.62 -59.43
CA SER A 98 10.92 -73.79 -59.40
C SER A 98 11.51 -73.59 -60.80
N HIS A 99 11.58 -72.35 -61.27
CA HIS A 99 12.32 -71.99 -62.47
C HIS A 99 13.79 -71.76 -62.10
N THR A 100 14.64 -72.73 -62.41
CA THR A 100 16.06 -72.75 -62.02
C THR A 100 17.02 -72.60 -63.21
N GLY A 101 16.57 -72.81 -64.46
CA GLY A 101 17.39 -72.61 -65.67
C GLY A 101 16.58 -72.63 -66.96
N GLY A 102 17.15 -72.08 -68.05
CA GLY A 102 16.56 -72.03 -69.38
C GLY A 102 15.46 -70.97 -69.57
N ASP A 103 15.12 -70.68 -70.82
CA ASP A 103 14.06 -69.75 -71.21
C ASP A 103 12.67 -70.34 -70.98
N TRP A 104 11.88 -69.79 -70.05
CA TRP A 104 10.50 -70.23 -69.83
C TRP A 104 9.51 -69.21 -70.41
N ASN A 105 8.98 -69.50 -71.60
CA ASN A 105 8.03 -68.66 -72.32
C ASN A 105 6.64 -69.29 -72.34
N ALA A 106 5.84 -69.00 -71.30
CA ALA A 106 4.49 -69.50 -71.15
C ALA A 106 3.62 -68.53 -70.34
N THR A 107 2.30 -68.59 -70.50
CA THR A 107 1.37 -68.02 -69.52
C THR A 107 1.14 -69.02 -68.39
N VAL A 108 1.34 -68.62 -67.13
CA VAL A 108 1.23 -69.48 -65.95
C VAL A 108 0.13 -68.98 -65.02
N ASP A 109 -0.90 -69.81 -64.81
CA ASP A 109 -1.90 -69.62 -63.76
C ASP A 109 -1.51 -70.44 -62.52
N ILE A 110 -1.86 -69.94 -61.33
CA ILE A 110 -1.72 -70.68 -60.06
C ILE A 110 -3.09 -70.82 -59.44
N ALA A 111 -3.60 -72.04 -59.33
CA ALA A 111 -4.91 -72.33 -58.76
C ALA A 111 -4.86 -72.44 -57.22
N ALA A 112 -6.04 -72.56 -56.59
CA ALA A 112 -6.13 -72.93 -55.18
C ALA A 112 -5.65 -74.38 -54.96
N ALA A 113 -4.97 -74.66 -53.86
CA ALA A 113 -4.67 -76.02 -53.40
C ALA A 113 -5.74 -76.50 -52.40
N SER A 114 -5.86 -77.82 -52.21
CA SER A 114 -6.72 -78.40 -51.16
C SER A 114 -6.14 -78.23 -49.74
N SER A 115 -4.81 -78.08 -49.63
CA SER A 115 -4.09 -77.85 -48.37
C SER A 115 -2.70 -77.25 -48.64
N GLY A 116 -2.27 -76.27 -47.85
CA GLY A 116 -1.02 -75.53 -48.06
C GLY A 116 -1.15 -74.45 -49.15
N THR A 117 -0.01 -73.99 -49.68
CA THR A 117 0.04 -72.91 -50.68
C THR A 117 0.83 -73.32 -51.92
N ASN A 118 0.18 -73.31 -53.08
CA ASN A 118 0.87 -73.46 -54.37
C ASN A 118 1.89 -72.32 -54.54
N THR A 119 3.12 -72.68 -54.89
CA THR A 119 4.26 -71.77 -54.92
C THR A 119 4.98 -71.82 -56.26
N LEU A 120 5.21 -70.65 -56.85
CA LEU A 120 6.08 -70.48 -58.02
C LEU A 120 7.37 -69.77 -57.60
N VAL A 121 8.52 -70.41 -57.76
CA VAL A 121 9.84 -69.86 -57.45
C VAL A 121 10.56 -69.47 -58.73
N LEU A 122 10.89 -68.19 -58.89
CA LEU A 122 11.56 -67.64 -60.05
C LEU A 122 13.02 -67.32 -59.71
N SER A 123 13.94 -68.22 -60.09
CA SER A 123 15.36 -68.16 -59.72
C SER A 123 16.37 -68.19 -60.88
N SER A 124 15.92 -68.44 -62.12
CA SER A 124 16.79 -68.59 -63.30
C SER A 124 17.69 -67.38 -63.56
N THR A 125 18.92 -67.68 -64.01
CA THR A 125 19.94 -66.68 -64.37
C THR A 125 19.74 -66.06 -65.75
N ASP A 126 18.93 -66.67 -66.61
CA ASP A 126 18.91 -66.37 -68.05
C ASP A 126 17.95 -65.21 -68.41
N GLY A 127 17.22 -64.69 -67.43
CA GLY A 127 16.45 -63.44 -67.53
C GLY A 127 15.03 -63.59 -68.09
N ASN A 128 14.71 -64.66 -68.81
CA ASN A 128 13.37 -64.91 -69.35
C ASN A 128 12.48 -65.65 -68.34
N THR A 129 11.46 -64.96 -67.81
CA THR A 129 10.47 -65.52 -66.86
C THR A 129 9.12 -65.74 -67.55
N PRO A 130 8.30 -66.72 -67.12
CA PRO A 130 6.98 -66.93 -67.70
C PRO A 130 6.09 -65.71 -67.46
N THR A 131 5.13 -65.46 -68.36
CA THR A 131 4.10 -64.44 -68.13
C THR A 131 3.13 -64.95 -67.05
N LEU A 132 2.97 -64.21 -65.96
CA LEU A 132 2.00 -64.56 -64.93
C LEU A 132 0.57 -64.28 -65.41
N GLY A 133 -0.29 -65.29 -65.36
CA GLY A 133 -1.72 -65.21 -65.65
C GLY A 133 -2.54 -64.94 -64.39
N THR A 134 -3.55 -65.79 -64.14
CA THR A 134 -4.42 -65.72 -62.96
C THR A 134 -3.75 -66.37 -61.76
N LEU A 135 -3.57 -65.60 -60.68
CA LEU A 135 -2.98 -66.06 -59.42
C LEU A 135 -4.07 -66.18 -58.36
N ASN A 136 -4.21 -67.34 -57.73
CA ASN A 136 -5.12 -67.51 -56.60
C ASN A 136 -4.69 -66.66 -55.40
N SER A 137 -5.64 -66.15 -54.62
CA SER A 137 -5.36 -65.29 -53.46
C SER A 137 -4.53 -65.95 -52.36
N ALA A 138 -4.51 -67.29 -52.28
CA ALA A 138 -3.67 -68.03 -51.34
C ALA A 138 -2.32 -68.47 -51.93
N SER A 139 -2.05 -68.22 -53.22
CA SER A 139 -0.82 -68.62 -53.91
C SER A 139 0.39 -67.79 -53.48
N THR A 140 1.60 -68.33 -53.64
CA THR A 140 2.86 -67.61 -53.39
C THR A 140 3.69 -67.53 -54.66
N VAL A 141 4.17 -66.33 -54.99
CA VAL A 141 5.23 -66.16 -56.00
C VAL A 141 6.50 -65.66 -55.31
N GLN A 142 7.62 -66.34 -55.55
CA GLN A 142 8.92 -66.01 -54.97
C GLN A 142 9.90 -65.56 -56.06
N TYR A 143 10.49 -64.39 -55.89
CA TYR A 143 11.56 -63.87 -56.76
C TYR A 143 12.91 -64.03 -56.05
N THR A 144 13.68 -65.07 -56.41
CA THR A 144 14.85 -65.53 -55.64
C THR A 144 16.17 -65.58 -56.41
N ARG A 145 16.21 -65.07 -57.65
CA ARG A 145 17.43 -65.02 -58.48
C ARG A 145 18.60 -64.33 -57.75
N GLY A 146 19.85 -64.78 -57.93
CA GLY A 146 21.01 -63.97 -57.52
C GLY A 146 21.19 -62.75 -58.42
N GLY A 147 21.37 -61.55 -57.85
CA GLY A 147 21.48 -60.31 -58.63
C GLY A 147 20.13 -59.62 -58.90
N THR A 148 20.11 -58.69 -59.86
CA THR A 148 18.90 -57.91 -60.17
C THR A 148 17.80 -58.78 -60.77
N GLN A 149 16.52 -58.45 -60.54
CA GLN A 149 15.41 -59.19 -61.15
C GLN A 149 14.18 -58.29 -61.24
N THR A 150 13.44 -58.38 -62.35
CA THR A 150 12.17 -57.67 -62.51
C THR A 150 11.04 -58.49 -61.90
N VAL A 151 10.26 -57.86 -61.01
CA VAL A 151 9.01 -58.41 -60.44
C VAL A 151 7.87 -57.98 -61.34
N GLN A 152 7.07 -58.93 -61.82
CA GLN A 152 6.05 -58.65 -62.83
C GLN A 152 4.86 -57.88 -62.23
N SER A 153 4.23 -57.03 -63.04
CA SER A 153 3.00 -56.33 -62.69
C SER A 153 1.86 -57.35 -62.59
N ASN A 154 1.34 -57.62 -61.39
CA ASN A 154 0.20 -58.51 -61.19
C ASN A 154 -0.46 -58.28 -59.81
N THR A 155 -1.57 -58.97 -59.56
CA THR A 155 -2.19 -59.14 -58.25
C THR A 155 -1.74 -60.47 -57.64
N TYR A 156 -0.94 -60.39 -56.59
CA TYR A 156 -0.40 -61.54 -55.87
C TYR A 156 -1.28 -61.89 -54.67
N GLY A 157 -1.40 -63.19 -54.38
CA GLY A 157 -1.83 -63.66 -53.06
C GLY A 157 -0.76 -63.33 -52.03
N ASN A 158 0.35 -64.07 -52.07
CA ASN A 158 1.56 -63.79 -51.32
C ASN A 158 2.72 -63.51 -52.28
N LEU A 159 3.59 -62.57 -51.92
CA LEU A 159 4.78 -62.21 -52.70
C LEU A 159 6.02 -62.26 -51.81
N LEU A 160 7.03 -63.02 -52.22
CA LEU A 160 8.32 -63.09 -51.53
C LEU A 160 9.44 -62.55 -52.41
N ILE A 161 10.21 -61.61 -51.85
CA ILE A 161 11.42 -61.03 -52.42
C ILE A 161 12.62 -61.64 -51.69
N GLY A 162 13.39 -62.47 -52.40
CA GLY A 162 14.49 -63.27 -51.83
C GLY A 162 15.78 -63.27 -52.66
N GLY A 163 16.56 -64.35 -52.52
CA GLY A 163 17.86 -64.54 -53.19
C GLY A 163 19.08 -64.10 -52.38
N SER A 164 20.29 -64.37 -52.90
CA SER A 164 21.56 -64.15 -52.20
C SER A 164 22.19 -62.76 -52.42
N SER A 165 21.97 -62.11 -53.58
CA SER A 165 22.40 -60.72 -53.88
C SER A 165 21.37 -59.92 -54.73
N GLY A 166 21.53 -58.60 -54.82
CA GLY A 166 20.88 -57.72 -55.81
C GLY A 166 19.49 -57.15 -55.45
N THR A 167 19.12 -56.07 -56.17
CA THR A 167 17.83 -55.38 -56.04
C THR A 167 16.77 -55.99 -56.95
N LYS A 168 15.57 -56.22 -56.41
CA LYS A 168 14.40 -56.65 -57.17
C LYS A 168 13.58 -55.42 -57.53
N THR A 169 13.28 -55.19 -58.80
CA THR A 169 12.62 -53.96 -59.26
C THR A 169 11.25 -54.28 -59.84
N ALA A 170 10.22 -53.52 -59.47
CA ALA A 170 8.89 -53.67 -60.04
C ALA A 170 8.87 -53.30 -61.54
N GLY A 171 8.27 -54.14 -62.37
CA GLY A 171 8.02 -53.88 -63.79
C GLY A 171 6.74 -53.10 -64.07
N GLY A 172 5.91 -52.86 -63.05
CA GLY A 172 4.63 -52.15 -63.11
C GLY A 172 4.01 -52.01 -61.72
N ALA A 173 2.75 -51.57 -61.65
CA ALA A 173 2.01 -51.50 -60.38
C ALA A 173 1.74 -52.92 -59.83
N ILE A 174 1.88 -53.08 -58.52
CA ILE A 174 1.77 -54.38 -57.85
C ILE A 174 0.69 -54.30 -56.77
N THR A 175 -0.18 -55.31 -56.75
CA THR A 175 -1.17 -55.51 -55.69
C THR A 175 -0.83 -56.79 -54.95
N VAL A 176 -0.78 -56.76 -53.61
CA VAL A 176 -0.60 -57.95 -52.77
C VAL A 176 -1.73 -58.02 -51.76
N ASN A 177 -2.43 -59.15 -51.66
CA ASN A 177 -3.61 -59.33 -50.79
C ASN A 177 -3.38 -60.33 -49.65
N GLY A 178 -2.12 -60.66 -49.38
CA GLY A 178 -1.68 -61.62 -48.36
C GLY A 178 -0.28 -61.25 -47.86
N THR A 179 0.54 -62.24 -47.54
CA THR A 179 1.88 -61.99 -46.97
C THR A 179 2.81 -61.39 -48.02
N PHE A 180 3.37 -60.22 -47.70
CA PHE A 180 4.40 -59.55 -48.50
C PHE A 180 5.75 -59.60 -47.77
N THR A 181 6.61 -60.54 -48.18
CA THR A 181 7.88 -60.80 -47.49
C THR A 181 9.05 -60.22 -48.27
N ILE A 182 9.89 -59.40 -47.60
CA ILE A 182 11.21 -59.02 -48.11
C ILE A 182 12.28 -59.62 -47.19
N ASN A 183 13.04 -60.60 -47.68
CA ASN A 183 14.10 -61.23 -46.88
C ASN A 183 15.17 -60.23 -46.44
N ALA A 184 15.86 -60.56 -45.34
CA ALA A 184 16.93 -59.72 -44.79
C ALA A 184 17.97 -59.31 -45.85
N SER A 185 18.44 -58.07 -45.75
CA SER A 185 19.44 -57.48 -46.67
C SER A 185 19.04 -57.49 -48.15
N ARG A 186 17.74 -57.68 -48.48
CA ARG A 186 17.19 -57.53 -49.84
C ARG A 186 16.60 -56.15 -50.00
N ILE A 187 16.60 -55.66 -51.24
CA ILE A 187 15.90 -54.44 -51.62
C ILE A 187 14.82 -54.80 -52.64
N PHE A 188 13.58 -54.43 -52.36
CA PHE A 188 12.52 -54.35 -53.34
C PHE A 188 12.25 -52.90 -53.73
N ASN A 189 12.56 -52.56 -54.97
CA ASN A 189 12.42 -51.22 -55.51
C ASN A 189 11.15 -51.13 -56.37
N MET A 190 10.13 -50.43 -55.89
CA MET A 190 8.89 -50.15 -56.62
C MET A 190 9.07 -49.16 -57.77
N SER A 191 10.24 -48.52 -57.89
CA SER A 191 10.47 -47.45 -58.87
C SER A 191 9.38 -46.37 -58.72
N THR A 192 8.77 -45.92 -59.81
CA THR A 192 7.65 -44.96 -59.83
C THR A 192 6.27 -45.62 -59.67
N PHE A 193 6.18 -46.93 -59.48
CA PHE A 193 4.91 -47.66 -59.40
C PHE A 193 4.37 -47.73 -57.96
N ALA A 194 3.04 -47.80 -57.82
CA ALA A 194 2.40 -47.93 -56.51
C ALA A 194 2.35 -49.41 -56.08
N LEU A 195 2.56 -49.64 -54.78
CA LEU A 195 2.25 -50.89 -54.10
C LEU A 195 0.89 -50.74 -53.42
N SER A 196 -0.02 -51.70 -53.62
CA SER A 196 -1.40 -51.63 -53.11
C SER A 196 -1.89 -53.00 -52.61
N GLY A 197 -3.09 -53.03 -52.03
CA GLY A 197 -3.75 -54.25 -51.56
C GLY A 197 -3.90 -54.30 -50.04
N THR A 198 -4.26 -55.47 -49.51
CA THR A 198 -4.49 -55.76 -48.08
C THR A 198 -3.34 -56.59 -47.49
N LEU A 199 -2.12 -56.19 -47.84
CA LEU A 199 -0.93 -56.98 -47.56
C LEU A 199 -0.58 -57.04 -46.07
N THR A 200 0.11 -58.10 -45.67
CA THR A 200 0.74 -58.21 -44.35
C THR A 200 2.26 -58.16 -44.55
N PRO A 201 2.94 -57.04 -44.23
CA PRO A 201 4.40 -56.94 -44.36
C PRO A 201 5.11 -57.97 -43.48
N ALA A 202 6.13 -58.63 -44.03
CA ALA A 202 6.97 -59.58 -43.31
C ALA A 202 8.44 -59.49 -43.77
N GLY A 203 9.35 -59.98 -42.92
CA GLY A 203 10.79 -59.92 -43.18
C GLY A 203 11.42 -58.56 -42.91
N THR A 204 12.75 -58.48 -42.94
CA THR A 204 13.53 -57.32 -42.47
C THR A 204 14.29 -56.60 -43.59
N GLY A 205 14.01 -56.93 -44.86
CA GLY A 205 14.60 -56.22 -45.99
C GLY A 205 14.03 -54.81 -46.21
N THR A 206 14.52 -54.13 -47.25
CA THR A 206 14.16 -52.76 -47.57
C THR A 206 13.13 -52.68 -48.69
N LEU A 207 12.02 -51.98 -48.43
CA LEU A 207 11.12 -51.48 -49.47
C LEU A 207 11.58 -50.09 -49.90
N GLN A 208 11.77 -49.88 -51.19
CA GLN A 208 12.18 -48.59 -51.77
C GLN A 208 11.13 -48.12 -52.77
N THR A 209 10.74 -46.84 -52.72
CA THR A 209 9.73 -46.26 -53.62
C THR A 209 10.08 -44.84 -54.05
N ALA A 210 9.92 -44.56 -55.34
CA ALA A 210 10.01 -43.23 -55.95
C ALA A 210 8.65 -42.75 -56.50
N ASN A 211 7.56 -43.45 -56.21
CA ASN A 211 6.20 -43.07 -56.60
C ASN A 211 5.78 -41.77 -55.90
N THR A 212 5.25 -40.81 -56.66
CA THR A 212 4.91 -39.44 -56.19
C THR A 212 3.42 -39.25 -55.94
N SER A 213 2.59 -40.30 -56.00
CA SER A 213 1.19 -40.22 -55.62
C SER A 213 1.04 -39.97 -54.12
N SER A 214 -0.18 -39.64 -53.67
CA SER A 214 -0.49 -39.51 -52.25
C SER A 214 -0.43 -40.84 -51.47
N THR A 215 -0.48 -41.98 -52.17
CA THR A 215 -0.45 -43.34 -51.59
C THR A 215 0.53 -44.24 -52.36
N PRO A 216 1.85 -43.99 -52.27
CA PRO A 216 2.86 -44.77 -52.98
C PRO A 216 2.96 -46.23 -52.49
N ILE A 217 2.62 -46.45 -51.22
CA ILE A 217 2.49 -47.73 -50.53
C ILE A 217 1.20 -47.69 -49.67
N PRO A 218 0.66 -48.84 -49.23
CA PRO A 218 -0.54 -48.84 -48.39
C PRO A 218 -0.30 -48.10 -47.07
N ALA A 219 -1.28 -47.31 -46.64
CA ALA A 219 -1.22 -46.55 -45.40
C ALA A 219 -1.67 -47.42 -44.20
N ASN A 220 -1.25 -47.04 -43.00
CA ASN A 220 -1.56 -47.70 -41.73
C ASN A 220 -1.00 -49.12 -41.57
N GLU A 221 -0.05 -49.51 -42.42
CA GLU A 221 0.63 -50.79 -42.31
C GLU A 221 1.70 -50.79 -41.22
N VAL A 222 1.94 -51.96 -40.65
CA VAL A 222 3.08 -52.21 -39.75
C VAL A 222 4.21 -52.83 -40.56
N TRP A 223 5.14 -51.98 -41.03
CA TRP A 223 6.31 -52.45 -41.76
C TRP A 223 7.29 -53.15 -40.81
N THR A 224 7.82 -54.29 -41.22
CA THR A 224 8.79 -55.08 -40.43
C THR A 224 10.25 -54.84 -40.83
N GLY A 225 10.48 -54.17 -41.96
CA GLY A 225 11.78 -53.81 -42.50
C GLY A 225 11.89 -52.32 -42.82
N ALA A 226 13.02 -51.89 -43.39
CA ALA A 226 13.25 -50.49 -43.72
C ALA A 226 12.38 -50.03 -44.89
N VAL A 227 11.89 -48.79 -44.82
CA VAL A 227 11.17 -48.15 -45.94
C VAL A 227 11.91 -46.90 -46.38
N THR A 228 12.25 -46.83 -47.66
CA THR A 228 12.99 -45.73 -48.27
C THR A 228 12.14 -45.00 -49.31
N TYR A 229 11.86 -43.72 -49.05
CA TYR A 229 11.22 -42.79 -49.98
C TYR A 229 12.31 -42.03 -50.76
N ASN A 230 12.60 -42.47 -51.99
CA ASN A 230 13.80 -42.07 -52.72
C ASN A 230 13.54 -41.24 -54.00
N SER A 231 12.34 -40.70 -54.20
CA SER A 231 12.06 -39.89 -55.40
C SER A 231 12.91 -38.61 -55.41
N GLY A 232 13.43 -38.24 -56.59
CA GLY A 232 14.04 -36.92 -56.84
C GLY A 232 13.01 -35.79 -56.89
N SER A 233 11.72 -36.12 -57.08
CA SER A 233 10.60 -35.19 -57.00
C SER A 233 9.93 -35.24 -55.61
N GLY A 234 8.91 -34.38 -55.42
CA GLY A 234 8.10 -34.36 -54.21
C GLY A 234 7.41 -35.71 -53.95
N GLN A 235 7.43 -36.19 -52.71
CA GLN A 235 6.90 -37.51 -52.34
C GLN A 235 6.21 -37.52 -50.98
N THR A 236 5.08 -38.22 -50.88
CA THR A 236 4.29 -38.33 -49.63
C THR A 236 4.74 -39.54 -48.80
N ILE A 237 5.03 -39.32 -47.52
CA ILE A 237 5.22 -40.36 -46.51
C ILE A 237 3.86 -40.64 -45.87
N VAL A 238 3.36 -41.86 -46.03
CA VAL A 238 2.03 -42.25 -45.51
C VAL A 238 2.09 -42.64 -44.03
N ALA A 239 0.97 -42.51 -43.33
CA ALA A 239 0.79 -43.08 -41.99
C ALA A 239 1.08 -44.59 -41.99
N GLY A 240 1.57 -45.11 -40.86
CA GLY A 240 2.06 -46.48 -40.71
C GLY A 240 3.16 -46.57 -39.67
N THR A 241 3.59 -47.79 -39.35
CA THR A 241 4.69 -48.06 -38.41
C THR A 241 5.95 -48.45 -39.17
N TYR A 242 7.05 -47.76 -38.87
CA TYR A 242 8.33 -47.89 -39.54
C TYR A 242 9.47 -48.17 -38.53
N PRO A 243 10.13 -49.34 -38.59
CA PRO A 243 11.32 -49.62 -37.79
C PRO A 243 12.55 -48.87 -38.33
N THR A 244 12.56 -48.54 -39.62
CA THR A 244 13.52 -47.62 -40.21
C THR A 244 12.83 -46.87 -41.35
N LEU A 245 12.80 -45.54 -41.27
CA LEU A 245 12.28 -44.66 -42.31
C LEU A 245 13.41 -43.81 -42.86
N THR A 246 13.64 -43.89 -44.16
CA THR A 246 14.67 -43.10 -44.84
C THR A 246 14.05 -42.27 -45.94
N ALA A 247 14.35 -40.98 -45.96
CA ALA A 247 14.00 -40.09 -47.06
C ALA A 247 15.28 -39.56 -47.72
N SER A 248 15.35 -39.67 -49.05
CA SER A 248 16.49 -39.22 -49.85
C SER A 248 16.03 -38.65 -51.19
N GLY A 249 16.56 -37.52 -51.63
CA GLY A 249 16.21 -36.91 -52.93
C GLY A 249 15.40 -35.62 -52.77
N GLY A 250 14.24 -35.53 -53.43
CA GLY A 250 13.40 -34.32 -53.48
C GLY A 250 12.65 -33.98 -52.18
N THR A 251 11.72 -33.03 -52.27
CA THR A 251 10.89 -32.61 -51.11
C THR A 251 10.01 -33.73 -50.58
N ARG A 252 9.62 -33.66 -49.31
CA ARG A 252 8.78 -34.68 -48.67
C ARG A 252 7.50 -34.06 -48.13
N THR A 253 6.44 -34.85 -48.06
CA THR A 253 5.18 -34.43 -47.45
C THR A 253 4.76 -35.48 -46.44
N PHE A 254 4.57 -35.11 -45.17
CA PHE A 254 3.91 -36.01 -44.23
C PHE A 254 2.41 -36.08 -44.57
N SER A 255 1.80 -37.24 -44.41
CA SER A 255 0.38 -37.44 -44.72
C SER A 255 -0.55 -36.44 -44.01
N SER A 256 -1.70 -36.15 -44.62
CA SER A 256 -2.72 -35.25 -44.07
C SER A 256 -3.67 -35.92 -43.06
N SER A 257 -3.35 -37.12 -42.57
CA SER A 257 -4.10 -37.82 -41.52
C SER A 257 -3.30 -39.02 -40.98
N GLY A 258 -3.76 -39.59 -39.87
CA GLY A 258 -3.17 -40.79 -39.27
C GLY A 258 -1.89 -40.52 -38.46
N THR A 259 -1.22 -41.60 -38.07
CA THR A 259 0.03 -41.55 -37.30
C THR A 259 1.15 -42.20 -38.07
N ILE A 260 2.27 -41.49 -38.21
CA ILE A 260 3.55 -42.01 -38.69
C ILE A 260 4.33 -42.43 -37.44
N ILE A 261 4.34 -43.72 -37.16
CA ILE A 261 5.01 -44.30 -35.99
C ILE A 261 6.43 -44.69 -36.39
N ILE A 262 7.42 -44.10 -35.74
CA ILE A 262 8.83 -44.44 -35.90
C ILE A 262 9.27 -45.26 -34.70
N SER A 263 9.45 -46.57 -34.93
CA SER A 263 9.87 -47.53 -33.90
C SER A 263 11.38 -47.84 -33.96
N GLY A 264 12.15 -47.05 -34.71
CA GLY A 264 13.61 -47.13 -34.76
C GLY A 264 14.19 -45.85 -35.34
N THR A 265 14.96 -45.92 -36.43
CA THR A 265 15.65 -44.74 -36.99
C THR A 265 14.81 -44.01 -38.03
N PHE A 266 14.79 -42.67 -37.97
CA PHE A 266 14.30 -41.81 -39.06
C PHE A 266 15.42 -40.92 -39.60
N THR A 267 15.71 -41.04 -40.89
CA THR A 267 16.69 -40.22 -41.61
C THR A 267 15.95 -39.31 -42.60
N PRO A 268 15.68 -38.03 -42.25
CA PRO A 268 14.80 -37.17 -43.04
C PRO A 268 15.40 -36.68 -44.37
N GLY A 269 16.73 -36.73 -44.54
CA GLY A 269 17.41 -36.13 -45.69
C GLY A 269 17.45 -34.59 -45.63
N ALA A 270 18.10 -33.96 -46.62
CA ALA A 270 18.38 -32.52 -46.61
C ALA A 270 17.30 -31.64 -47.28
N SER A 271 16.36 -32.24 -48.02
CA SER A 271 15.32 -31.50 -48.75
C SER A 271 14.16 -31.10 -47.83
N ASN A 272 13.46 -30.02 -48.21
CA ASN A 272 12.38 -29.47 -47.40
C ASN A 272 11.16 -30.40 -47.29
N TYR A 273 10.54 -30.40 -46.12
CA TYR A 273 9.29 -31.05 -45.80
C TYR A 273 8.12 -30.07 -45.89
N THR A 274 6.98 -30.58 -46.37
CA THR A 274 5.65 -30.03 -46.16
C THR A 274 4.99 -30.84 -45.06
N ILE A 275 4.69 -30.20 -43.93
CA ILE A 275 3.96 -30.87 -42.85
C ILE A 275 2.48 -31.00 -43.22
N GLY A 276 1.97 -32.22 -43.23
CA GLY A 276 0.52 -32.47 -43.29
C GLY A 276 -0.12 -32.19 -41.92
N THR A 277 -1.18 -32.92 -41.58
CA THR A 277 -1.84 -32.84 -40.26
C THR A 277 -1.73 -34.14 -39.46
N SER A 278 -0.89 -35.09 -39.91
CA SER A 278 -0.62 -36.33 -39.20
C SER A 278 0.16 -36.11 -37.89
N THR A 279 0.08 -37.10 -37.01
CA THR A 279 0.97 -37.21 -35.85
C THR A 279 2.22 -37.99 -36.23
N VAL A 280 3.40 -37.49 -35.86
CA VAL A 280 4.62 -38.29 -35.87
C VAL A 280 4.88 -38.77 -34.44
N ARG A 281 4.93 -40.09 -34.23
CA ARG A 281 5.11 -40.71 -32.91
C ARG A 281 6.41 -41.51 -32.86
N TYR A 282 7.22 -41.30 -31.83
CA TYR A 282 8.46 -42.05 -31.60
C TYR A 282 8.32 -43.06 -30.45
N THR A 283 8.68 -44.34 -30.67
CA THR A 283 8.34 -45.45 -29.75
C THR A 283 9.50 -46.37 -29.33
N THR A 284 10.78 -46.02 -29.53
CA THR A 284 11.95 -46.81 -29.06
C THR A 284 13.17 -45.92 -28.73
N ALA A 285 14.27 -46.46 -28.18
CA ALA A 285 15.27 -45.71 -27.38
C ALA A 285 16.55 -45.21 -28.11
N THR A 286 17.03 -44.04 -27.62
CA THR A 286 18.32 -43.33 -27.74
C THR A 286 18.80 -42.96 -29.15
N ALA A 287 18.37 -41.78 -29.61
CA ALA A 287 18.94 -41.07 -30.77
C ALA A 287 18.66 -39.57 -30.68
N ASP A 288 19.37 -38.77 -31.49
CA ASP A 288 18.96 -37.39 -31.75
C ASP A 288 17.56 -37.38 -32.36
N LEU A 289 16.67 -36.51 -31.87
CA LEU A 289 15.38 -36.28 -32.50
C LEU A 289 15.64 -35.70 -33.89
N PRO A 290 15.17 -36.35 -34.97
CA PRO A 290 15.30 -35.79 -36.30
C PRO A 290 14.57 -34.44 -36.38
N VAL A 291 15.21 -33.45 -36.99
CA VAL A 291 14.58 -32.14 -37.26
C VAL A 291 14.50 -31.97 -38.77
N PRO A 292 13.39 -32.38 -39.41
CA PRO A 292 13.23 -32.22 -40.86
C PRO A 292 13.34 -30.74 -41.26
N ALA A 293 14.15 -30.46 -42.29
CA ALA A 293 14.23 -29.12 -42.86
C ALA A 293 12.86 -28.73 -43.44
N VAL A 294 12.42 -27.50 -43.21
CA VAL A 294 11.13 -26.97 -43.71
C VAL A 294 11.33 -25.58 -44.29
N ALA A 295 10.58 -25.25 -45.35
CA ALA A 295 10.63 -23.91 -45.97
C ALA A 295 9.83 -22.87 -45.18
N SER A 296 8.74 -23.31 -44.55
CA SER A 296 7.82 -22.50 -43.75
C SER A 296 6.91 -23.42 -42.93
N GLY A 297 6.51 -23.01 -41.72
CA GLY A 297 5.68 -23.81 -40.81
C GLY A 297 6.49 -24.51 -39.72
N GLY A 298 5.89 -25.51 -39.06
CA GLY A 298 6.58 -26.35 -38.08
C GLY A 298 7.37 -27.49 -38.72
N ASN A 299 8.31 -28.07 -37.98
CA ASN A 299 9.00 -29.30 -38.36
C ASN A 299 8.08 -30.52 -38.30
N TYR A 300 7.12 -30.49 -37.37
CA TYR A 300 6.00 -31.44 -37.25
C TYR A 300 4.68 -30.70 -37.08
N TYR A 301 3.57 -31.35 -37.44
CA TYR A 301 2.25 -30.84 -37.11
C TYR A 301 1.86 -31.23 -35.69
N ASN A 302 1.65 -32.53 -35.45
CA ASN A 302 1.62 -33.10 -34.11
C ASN A 302 2.88 -33.95 -33.89
N LEU A 303 3.51 -33.81 -32.73
CA LEU A 303 4.62 -34.66 -32.29
C LEU A 303 4.19 -35.44 -31.05
N GLU A 304 4.55 -36.73 -31.00
CA GLU A 304 4.41 -37.55 -29.81
C GLU A 304 5.70 -38.30 -29.47
N ILE A 305 6.14 -38.19 -28.22
CA ILE A 305 7.17 -39.05 -27.63
C ILE A 305 6.47 -40.03 -26.68
N SER A 306 6.48 -41.33 -27.01
CA SER A 306 5.83 -42.36 -26.17
C SER A 306 6.81 -43.19 -25.35
N SER A 307 8.09 -43.21 -25.72
CA SER A 307 9.17 -43.93 -25.01
C SER A 307 10.54 -43.55 -25.55
N GLY A 308 11.60 -43.95 -24.84
CA GLY A 308 12.98 -43.68 -25.23
C GLY A 308 13.44 -42.27 -24.85
N THR A 309 14.73 -41.99 -25.03
CA THR A 309 15.33 -40.67 -24.81
C THR A 309 15.65 -40.02 -26.16
N TRP A 310 15.14 -38.81 -26.37
CA TRP A 310 15.25 -38.07 -27.64
C TRP A 310 15.86 -36.69 -27.40
N THR A 311 17.04 -36.44 -27.95
CA THR A 311 17.75 -35.17 -27.77
C THR A 311 17.64 -34.30 -29.01
N LEU A 312 17.23 -33.04 -28.84
CA LEU A 312 17.09 -32.09 -29.92
C LEU A 312 18.46 -31.46 -30.29
N SER A 313 18.73 -31.37 -31.59
CA SER A 313 20.00 -30.87 -32.13
C SER A 313 19.97 -29.41 -32.63
N SER A 314 18.78 -28.81 -32.76
CA SER A 314 18.61 -27.41 -33.22
C SER A 314 17.22 -26.87 -32.89
N THR A 315 16.96 -25.59 -33.13
CA THR A 315 15.64 -24.96 -32.95
C THR A 315 14.51 -25.77 -33.61
N PHE A 316 13.40 -25.87 -32.90
CA PHE A 316 12.33 -26.83 -33.18
C PHE A 316 10.95 -26.17 -33.11
N THR A 317 10.06 -26.51 -34.04
CA THR A 317 8.68 -26.02 -34.04
C THR A 317 7.66 -27.13 -34.28
N VAL A 318 6.64 -27.19 -33.43
CA VAL A 318 5.44 -28.03 -33.57
C VAL A 318 4.26 -27.12 -33.94
N ALA A 319 3.66 -27.36 -35.11
CA ALA A 319 2.62 -26.47 -35.65
C ALA A 319 1.25 -26.65 -34.99
N ASN A 320 1.04 -27.73 -34.25
CA ASN A 320 -0.14 -27.99 -33.41
C ASN A 320 0.34 -28.58 -32.06
N ASP A 321 -0.03 -29.80 -31.70
CA ASP A 321 0.15 -30.32 -30.34
C ASP A 321 1.45 -31.12 -30.18
N PHE A 322 2.10 -30.95 -29.02
CA PHE A 322 3.20 -31.80 -28.59
C PHE A 322 2.77 -32.62 -27.37
N LEU A 323 2.72 -33.95 -27.55
CA LEU A 323 2.41 -34.92 -26.51
C LEU A 323 3.68 -35.66 -26.04
N VAL A 324 3.97 -35.58 -24.74
CA VAL A 324 4.89 -36.50 -24.06
C VAL A 324 4.02 -37.50 -23.27
N ASN A 325 4.03 -38.76 -23.69
CA ASN A 325 3.22 -39.85 -23.16
C ASN A 325 4.08 -41.02 -22.65
N GLY A 326 5.36 -40.75 -22.40
CA GLY A 326 6.35 -41.70 -21.93
C GLY A 326 7.73 -41.34 -22.48
N GLY A 327 8.78 -41.98 -21.96
CA GLY A 327 10.17 -41.65 -22.32
C GLY A 327 10.59 -40.26 -21.85
N THR A 328 11.66 -39.74 -22.45
CA THR A 328 12.29 -38.46 -22.13
C THR A 328 12.59 -37.67 -23.40
N PHE A 329 12.18 -36.41 -23.44
CA PHE A 329 12.56 -35.46 -24.48
C PHE A 329 13.55 -34.44 -23.89
N HIS A 330 14.79 -34.44 -24.38
CA HIS A 330 15.80 -33.44 -24.04
C HIS A 330 15.76 -32.31 -25.08
N GLN A 331 15.36 -31.11 -24.70
CA GLN A 331 15.35 -29.95 -25.61
C GLN A 331 16.75 -29.52 -26.03
N ASN A 332 17.77 -29.75 -25.21
CA ASN A 332 19.15 -29.55 -25.60
C ASN A 332 20.10 -30.44 -24.79
N ASP A 333 21.34 -30.50 -25.22
CA ASP A 333 22.46 -31.07 -24.46
C ASP A 333 23.66 -30.16 -24.73
N ASN A 334 23.96 -29.26 -23.78
CA ASN A 334 25.07 -28.29 -23.87
C ASN A 334 24.97 -27.26 -25.03
N THR A 335 23.78 -26.99 -25.58
CA THR A 335 23.55 -26.05 -26.70
C THR A 335 22.30 -25.21 -26.48
N SER A 336 22.24 -23.93 -26.84
CA SER A 336 20.98 -23.17 -26.67
C SER A 336 19.97 -23.48 -27.79
N ASN A 337 18.81 -24.05 -27.43
CA ASN A 337 17.73 -24.35 -28.37
C ASN A 337 16.43 -23.66 -27.96
N THR A 338 15.65 -23.25 -28.95
CA THR A 338 14.26 -22.77 -28.76
C THR A 338 13.28 -23.80 -29.30
N VAL A 339 12.28 -24.16 -28.49
CA VAL A 339 11.13 -24.97 -28.91
C VAL A 339 9.91 -24.06 -29.01
N THR A 340 9.20 -24.10 -30.14
CA THR A 340 7.93 -23.38 -30.31
C THR A 340 6.80 -24.37 -30.57
N ILE A 341 5.71 -24.27 -29.81
CA ILE A 341 4.53 -25.12 -29.92
C ILE A 341 3.33 -24.21 -30.14
N ASN A 342 2.71 -24.32 -31.32
CA ASN A 342 1.58 -23.46 -31.68
C ASN A 342 0.23 -23.98 -31.12
N GLY A 343 0.13 -25.26 -30.79
CA GLY A 343 -0.99 -25.88 -30.08
C GLY A 343 -0.66 -26.12 -28.62
N ASP A 344 -1.14 -27.25 -28.08
CA ASP A 344 -1.02 -27.60 -26.67
C ASP A 344 0.28 -28.40 -26.39
N LEU A 345 0.86 -28.19 -25.21
CA LEU A 345 1.87 -29.08 -24.64
C LEU A 345 1.21 -29.97 -23.59
N ILE A 346 1.19 -31.27 -23.86
CA ILE A 346 0.55 -32.27 -23.00
C ILE A 346 1.63 -33.24 -22.50
N ILE A 347 1.87 -33.26 -21.19
CA ILE A 347 2.77 -34.19 -20.52
C ILE A 347 1.92 -35.16 -19.71
N SER A 348 1.49 -36.21 -20.40
CA SER A 348 0.60 -37.24 -19.83
C SER A 348 1.35 -38.31 -19.05
N SER A 349 2.62 -38.53 -19.38
CA SER A 349 3.60 -39.39 -18.72
C SER A 349 5.01 -39.01 -19.24
N GLY A 350 6.07 -39.62 -18.72
CA GLY A 350 7.45 -39.34 -19.16
C GLY A 350 7.99 -37.99 -18.68
N VAL A 351 9.04 -37.52 -19.35
CA VAL A 351 9.81 -36.33 -18.96
C VAL A 351 10.04 -35.41 -20.17
N TYR A 352 9.71 -34.13 -20.03
CA TYR A 352 10.25 -33.05 -20.86
C TYR A 352 11.37 -32.40 -20.06
N ASP A 353 12.62 -32.63 -20.44
CA ASP A 353 13.78 -32.00 -19.80
C ASP A 353 14.33 -30.92 -20.73
N ALA A 354 14.33 -29.70 -20.22
CA ALA A 354 14.71 -28.52 -20.96
C ALA A 354 16.22 -28.44 -21.18
N ASN A 355 17.06 -28.88 -20.23
CA ASN A 355 18.52 -28.86 -20.34
C ASN A 355 19.21 -29.81 -19.37
N PRO A 356 19.44 -31.08 -19.76
CA PRO A 356 20.27 -32.03 -19.01
C PRO A 356 21.78 -31.70 -18.98
N GLY A 357 22.24 -30.65 -19.66
CA GLY A 357 23.66 -30.33 -19.83
C GLY A 357 24.25 -29.38 -18.76
N ASN A 358 25.51 -29.01 -18.97
CA ASN A 358 26.26 -28.08 -18.10
C ASN A 358 26.34 -26.66 -18.68
N SER A 359 25.76 -26.41 -19.86
CA SER A 359 25.81 -25.13 -20.56
C SER A 359 24.61 -24.94 -21.51
N GLY A 360 24.40 -23.70 -21.99
CA GLY A 360 23.26 -23.35 -22.85
C GLY A 360 22.02 -22.89 -22.07
N THR A 361 21.07 -22.31 -22.78
CA THR A 361 19.79 -21.82 -22.23
C THR A 361 18.63 -22.37 -23.05
N SER A 362 17.55 -22.77 -22.40
CA SER A 362 16.37 -23.33 -23.05
C SER A 362 15.19 -22.37 -22.97
N VAL A 363 14.56 -22.12 -24.12
CA VAL A 363 13.35 -21.31 -24.24
C VAL A 363 12.25 -22.16 -24.85
N LEU A 364 11.07 -22.17 -24.25
CA LEU A 364 9.88 -22.83 -24.79
C LEU A 364 8.79 -21.78 -25.01
N ASN A 365 8.39 -21.55 -26.27
CA ASN A 365 7.26 -20.70 -26.61
C ASN A 365 6.02 -21.57 -26.83
N LEU A 366 4.99 -21.40 -26.01
CA LEU A 366 3.72 -22.09 -26.14
C LEU A 366 2.63 -21.10 -26.57
N GLN A 367 1.77 -21.48 -27.52
CA GLN A 367 0.58 -20.68 -27.89
C GLN A 367 -0.74 -21.29 -27.43
N GLY A 368 -0.77 -22.59 -27.14
CA GLY A 368 -1.92 -23.29 -26.55
C GLY A 368 -1.80 -23.51 -25.03
N ASN A 369 -2.39 -24.59 -24.55
CA ASN A 369 -2.48 -24.96 -23.14
C ASN A 369 -1.30 -25.80 -22.68
N LEU A 370 -0.94 -25.68 -21.39
CA LEU A 370 -0.03 -26.59 -20.70
C LEU A 370 -0.84 -27.54 -19.82
N SER A 371 -0.73 -28.84 -20.05
CA SER A 371 -1.40 -29.89 -19.27
C SER A 371 -0.42 -30.96 -18.81
N ILE A 372 -0.24 -31.13 -17.51
CA ILE A 372 0.66 -32.12 -16.90
C ILE A 372 -0.14 -33.05 -15.96
N THR A 373 -0.41 -34.28 -16.42
CA THR A 373 -1.28 -35.23 -15.69
C THR A 373 -0.54 -36.29 -14.89
N SER A 374 0.70 -36.65 -15.26
CA SER A 374 1.51 -37.62 -14.51
C SER A 374 3.01 -37.58 -14.79
N GLY A 375 3.47 -36.91 -15.86
CA GLY A 375 4.89 -36.77 -16.17
C GLY A 375 5.51 -35.52 -15.55
N VAL A 376 6.74 -35.20 -15.98
CA VAL A 376 7.54 -34.11 -15.43
C VAL A 376 7.98 -33.12 -16.53
N LEU A 377 7.93 -31.84 -16.22
CA LEU A 377 8.57 -30.75 -16.95
C LEU A 377 9.72 -30.21 -16.10
N GLU A 378 10.95 -30.42 -16.54
CA GLU A 378 12.14 -30.11 -15.73
C GLU A 378 13.28 -29.49 -16.53
N ASN A 379 14.34 -29.15 -15.82
CA ASN A 379 15.60 -28.66 -16.32
C ASN A 379 16.72 -29.17 -15.40
N GLU A 380 17.12 -30.45 -15.51
CA GLU A 380 18.02 -31.12 -14.53
C GLU A 380 19.52 -30.75 -14.67
N GLY A 381 19.87 -29.72 -15.45
CA GLY A 381 21.26 -29.31 -15.69
C GLY A 381 21.84 -28.28 -14.71
N PHE A 382 23.15 -28.03 -14.82
CA PHE A 382 23.87 -27.00 -14.04
C PHE A 382 23.75 -25.58 -14.64
N VAL A 383 22.60 -25.28 -15.24
CA VAL A 383 22.31 -24.02 -15.95
C VAL A 383 21.03 -23.37 -15.44
N PRO A 384 20.84 -22.05 -15.62
CA PRO A 384 19.60 -21.39 -15.21
C PRO A 384 18.34 -22.08 -15.76
N ASN A 385 17.25 -21.95 -15.02
CA ASN A 385 15.92 -22.53 -15.30
C ASN A 385 15.45 -22.39 -16.75
N LEU A 386 14.58 -23.32 -17.18
CA LEU A 386 13.82 -23.18 -18.43
C LEU A 386 13.05 -21.86 -18.45
N ASP A 387 13.18 -21.07 -19.52
CA ASP A 387 12.29 -19.92 -19.77
C ASP A 387 11.08 -20.36 -20.60
N PHE A 388 10.01 -20.71 -19.90
CA PHE A 388 8.73 -21.13 -20.46
C PHE A 388 7.83 -19.92 -20.71
N ARG A 389 7.52 -19.64 -21.97
CA ARG A 389 6.79 -18.44 -22.40
C ARG A 389 5.42 -18.79 -22.95
N PHE A 390 4.37 -18.28 -22.32
CA PHE A 390 3.04 -18.23 -22.90
C PHE A 390 2.98 -17.07 -23.90
N THR A 391 2.74 -17.38 -25.17
CA THR A 391 2.84 -16.48 -26.33
C THR A 391 1.55 -16.40 -27.16
N GLY A 392 0.56 -17.25 -26.86
CA GLY A 392 -0.72 -17.27 -27.55
C GLY A 392 -1.56 -16.02 -27.31
N SER A 393 -2.33 -15.61 -28.32
CA SER A 393 -3.27 -14.47 -28.24
C SER A 393 -4.59 -14.83 -27.55
N GLY A 394 -4.91 -16.11 -27.45
CA GLY A 394 -6.05 -16.62 -26.69
C GLY A 394 -5.75 -16.77 -25.20
N THR A 395 -6.78 -17.16 -24.43
CA THR A 395 -6.58 -17.66 -23.06
C THR A 395 -5.90 -19.03 -23.12
N GLN A 396 -4.68 -19.09 -22.60
CA GLN A 396 -3.89 -20.31 -22.44
C GLN A 396 -4.11 -20.82 -21.01
N THR A 397 -4.43 -22.10 -20.87
CA THR A 397 -4.66 -22.69 -19.55
C THR A 397 -3.43 -23.43 -19.03
N PHE A 398 -3.24 -23.38 -17.71
CA PHE A 398 -2.26 -24.16 -16.98
C PHE A 398 -2.97 -25.19 -16.11
N SER A 399 -2.64 -26.47 -16.29
CA SER A 399 -3.11 -27.57 -15.45
C SER A 399 -1.95 -28.47 -15.05
N ASN A 400 -1.77 -28.68 -13.75
CA ASN A 400 -0.78 -29.58 -13.19
C ASN A 400 -1.39 -30.35 -12.01
N THR A 401 -1.30 -31.68 -12.07
CA THR A 401 -1.89 -32.60 -11.07
C THR A 401 -1.10 -32.67 -9.77
N THR A 402 0.23 -32.54 -9.83
CA THR A 402 1.12 -32.70 -8.67
C THR A 402 2.20 -31.62 -8.69
N SER A 403 2.46 -30.97 -7.55
CA SER A 403 3.43 -29.87 -7.46
C SER A 403 4.85 -30.25 -7.89
N THR A 404 5.28 -31.50 -7.68
CA THR A 404 6.62 -31.99 -8.01
C THR A 404 6.83 -32.32 -9.49
N ASN A 405 5.79 -32.17 -10.33
CA ASN A 405 5.88 -32.40 -11.77
C ASN A 405 6.60 -31.26 -12.51
N ILE A 406 6.90 -30.15 -11.85
CA ILE A 406 7.60 -29.01 -12.46
C ILE A 406 8.83 -28.72 -11.62
N ARG A 407 10.01 -28.65 -12.26
CA ARG A 407 11.29 -28.43 -11.57
C ARG A 407 12.15 -27.45 -12.36
N TRP A 408 12.70 -26.45 -11.69
CA TRP A 408 13.62 -25.48 -12.31
C TRP A 408 13.05 -24.83 -13.60
N VAL A 409 11.80 -24.37 -13.53
CA VAL A 409 11.10 -23.68 -14.62
C VAL A 409 10.72 -22.26 -14.21
N ASN A 410 11.00 -21.31 -15.09
CA ASN A 410 10.48 -19.96 -15.04
C ASN A 410 9.33 -19.82 -16.04
N PHE A 411 8.22 -19.25 -15.60
CA PHE A 411 7.08 -18.96 -16.45
C PHE A 411 7.03 -17.47 -16.79
N THR A 412 6.84 -17.16 -18.06
CA THR A 412 6.69 -15.79 -18.56
C THR A 412 5.37 -15.67 -19.33
N VAL A 413 4.50 -14.75 -18.92
CA VAL A 413 3.30 -14.39 -19.68
C VAL A 413 3.64 -13.19 -20.56
N GLN A 414 3.67 -13.42 -21.88
CA GLN A 414 4.06 -12.41 -22.87
C GLN A 414 2.98 -11.35 -23.08
N SER A 415 3.37 -10.25 -23.72
CA SER A 415 2.43 -9.20 -24.10
C SER A 415 1.33 -9.73 -25.01
N GLY A 416 0.07 -9.42 -24.70
CA GLY A 416 -1.09 -9.90 -25.44
C GLY A 416 -1.55 -11.31 -25.07
N SER A 417 -0.84 -12.01 -24.18
CA SER A 417 -1.21 -13.33 -23.69
C SER A 417 -1.98 -13.30 -22.38
N VAL A 418 -2.94 -14.21 -22.24
CA VAL A 418 -3.66 -14.47 -20.99
C VAL A 418 -3.34 -15.88 -20.53
N LEU A 419 -2.74 -16.02 -19.36
CA LEU A 419 -2.56 -17.29 -18.66
C LEU A 419 -3.67 -17.47 -17.62
N GLN A 420 -4.47 -18.53 -17.74
CA GLN A 420 -5.46 -18.91 -16.75
C GLN A 420 -5.04 -20.17 -15.99
N LEU A 421 -4.99 -20.09 -14.67
CA LEU A 421 -4.73 -21.25 -13.82
C LEU A 421 -6.00 -22.09 -13.66
N ASN A 422 -5.93 -23.40 -13.92
CA ASN A 422 -6.98 -24.37 -13.63
C ASN A 422 -6.61 -25.30 -12.45
N THR A 423 -5.37 -25.21 -11.98
CA THR A 423 -4.85 -25.86 -10.77
C THR A 423 -3.87 -24.91 -10.10
N ASN A 424 -3.40 -25.25 -8.90
CA ASN A 424 -2.28 -24.54 -8.29
C ASN A 424 -1.02 -24.67 -9.17
N MET A 425 -0.26 -23.58 -9.30
CA MET A 425 1.02 -23.57 -10.00
C MET A 425 2.14 -23.64 -8.97
N ALA A 426 2.94 -24.69 -9.04
CA ALA A 426 4.11 -24.85 -8.21
C ALA A 426 5.30 -24.14 -8.84
N LEU A 427 6.05 -23.40 -8.01
CA LEU A 427 7.34 -22.82 -8.36
C LEU A 427 8.39 -23.38 -7.38
N GLU A 428 9.56 -23.70 -7.91
CA GLU A 428 10.60 -24.39 -7.14
C GLU A 428 11.33 -23.45 -6.17
N LEU A 429 11.39 -23.85 -4.90
CA LEU A 429 12.13 -23.16 -3.85
C LEU A 429 13.62 -23.39 -4.03
N GLU A 430 14.34 -22.35 -4.43
CA GLU A 430 15.78 -22.45 -4.57
C GLU A 430 16.53 -21.18 -4.14
N SER A 431 17.82 -21.37 -3.89
CA SER A 431 18.79 -20.30 -3.73
C SER A 431 19.40 -19.92 -5.09
N ASN A 432 19.75 -18.65 -5.29
CA ASN A 432 20.41 -18.15 -6.51
C ASN A 432 19.57 -18.23 -7.81
N SER A 433 20.18 -18.59 -8.94
CA SER A 433 19.59 -18.47 -10.28
C SER A 433 18.59 -19.58 -10.63
N TYR A 434 18.38 -20.55 -9.73
CA TYR A 434 17.52 -21.72 -9.94
C TYR A 434 16.11 -21.57 -9.35
N ARG A 435 15.84 -20.46 -8.66
CA ARG A 435 14.52 -20.19 -8.08
C ARG A 435 13.43 -20.11 -9.15
N GLY A 436 12.27 -20.71 -8.89
CA GLY A 436 11.11 -20.58 -9.76
C GLY A 436 10.60 -19.13 -9.81
N VAL A 437 10.36 -18.63 -11.02
CA VAL A 437 9.86 -17.28 -11.26
C VAL A 437 8.62 -17.32 -12.14
N LEU A 438 7.56 -16.62 -11.75
CA LEU A 438 6.47 -16.22 -12.64
C LEU A 438 6.60 -14.73 -12.97
N THR A 439 6.81 -14.40 -14.25
CA THR A 439 6.87 -13.03 -14.74
C THR A 439 5.67 -12.72 -15.63
N VAL A 440 4.98 -11.61 -15.37
CA VAL A 440 3.91 -11.08 -16.23
C VAL A 440 4.37 -9.76 -16.83
N LEU A 441 4.66 -9.78 -18.13
CA LEU A 441 5.17 -8.62 -18.86
C LEU A 441 4.06 -7.59 -19.12
N SER A 442 4.46 -6.39 -19.56
CA SER A 442 3.52 -5.34 -19.99
C SER A 442 2.55 -5.86 -21.07
N GLY A 443 1.25 -5.74 -20.83
CA GLY A 443 0.19 -6.27 -21.70
C GLY A 443 -0.10 -7.77 -21.55
N GLY A 444 0.67 -8.51 -20.73
CA GLY A 444 0.35 -9.88 -20.33
C GLY A 444 -0.64 -9.91 -19.16
N THR A 445 -1.40 -10.99 -19.03
CA THR A 445 -2.37 -11.19 -17.93
C THR A 445 -2.23 -12.56 -17.31
N VAL A 446 -2.11 -12.64 -15.98
CA VAL A 446 -2.32 -13.87 -15.23
C VAL A 446 -3.67 -13.84 -14.52
N ASN A 447 -4.53 -14.81 -14.83
CA ASN A 447 -5.79 -15.06 -14.16
C ASN A 447 -5.64 -16.28 -13.24
N MET A 448 -5.49 -16.00 -11.95
CA MET A 448 -5.28 -17.04 -10.95
C MET A 448 -6.57 -17.75 -10.53
N GLN A 449 -7.75 -17.22 -10.90
CA GLN A 449 -9.03 -17.68 -10.37
C GLN A 449 -8.97 -17.81 -8.84
N SER A 450 -9.45 -18.91 -8.26
CA SER A 450 -9.30 -19.25 -6.84
C SER A 450 -7.99 -19.99 -6.51
N PHE A 451 -7.18 -20.33 -7.52
CA PHE A 451 -5.95 -21.11 -7.35
C PHE A 451 -4.79 -20.25 -6.84
N THR A 452 -3.73 -20.95 -6.42
CA THR A 452 -2.58 -20.34 -5.76
C THR A 452 -1.28 -20.65 -6.50
N ILE A 453 -0.33 -19.73 -6.38
CA ILE A 453 1.08 -20.05 -6.57
C ILE A 453 1.54 -20.72 -5.28
N VAL A 454 2.01 -21.96 -5.38
CA VAL A 454 2.54 -22.74 -4.25
C VAL A 454 4.03 -22.90 -4.39
N GLU A 455 4.68 -23.02 -3.25
CA GLU A 455 6.10 -23.36 -3.17
C GLU A 455 6.23 -24.89 -3.30
N SER A 456 7.00 -25.37 -4.27
CA SER A 456 7.50 -26.75 -4.29
C SER A 456 8.90 -26.78 -3.69
N ASP A 457 9.13 -27.76 -2.82
CA ASP A 457 10.41 -28.01 -2.19
C ASP A 457 10.84 -29.43 -2.54
N PHE A 458 11.46 -29.59 -3.72
CA PHE A 458 11.94 -30.90 -4.18
C PHE A 458 13.22 -31.30 -3.44
N ASP A 459 14.14 -30.35 -3.21
CA ASP A 459 15.49 -30.60 -2.67
C ASP A 459 15.69 -30.22 -1.20
N ALA A 460 14.62 -29.91 -0.46
CA ALA A 460 14.69 -29.39 0.92
C ALA A 460 15.52 -28.08 1.03
N SER A 461 15.40 -27.24 0.01
CA SER A 461 16.23 -26.06 -0.21
C SER A 461 15.72 -24.86 0.60
N ALA A 462 16.62 -24.16 1.29
CA ALA A 462 16.33 -22.87 1.92
C ALA A 462 16.30 -21.77 0.85
N GLY A 463 15.17 -21.61 0.19
CA GLY A 463 15.00 -20.74 -0.98
C GLY A 463 13.83 -19.76 -0.91
N THR A 464 13.63 -19.05 -2.01
CA THR A 464 12.41 -18.25 -2.25
C THR A 464 11.96 -18.43 -3.69
N VAL A 465 10.67 -18.30 -3.94
CA VAL A 465 10.10 -18.18 -5.30
C VAL A 465 9.78 -16.72 -5.59
N THR A 466 9.67 -16.34 -6.87
CA THR A 466 9.34 -14.96 -7.25
C THR A 466 8.08 -14.91 -8.10
N VAL A 467 7.16 -14.00 -7.77
CA VAL A 467 6.08 -13.57 -8.66
C VAL A 467 6.28 -12.09 -8.99
N ASP A 468 6.59 -11.81 -10.25
CA ASP A 468 6.86 -10.48 -10.78
C ASP A 468 5.73 -10.03 -11.73
N ILE A 469 4.88 -9.12 -11.26
CA ILE A 469 3.85 -8.47 -12.06
C ILE A 469 4.38 -7.09 -12.46
N GLN A 470 4.90 -7.00 -13.68
CA GLN A 470 5.58 -5.81 -14.17
C GLN A 470 4.62 -4.67 -14.50
N SER A 471 5.16 -3.46 -14.66
CA SER A 471 4.39 -2.30 -15.11
C SER A 471 3.67 -2.60 -16.43
N GLY A 472 2.36 -2.35 -16.48
CA GLY A 472 1.49 -2.68 -17.61
C GLY A 472 0.99 -4.14 -17.64
N GLY A 473 1.53 -5.04 -16.81
CA GLY A 473 1.01 -6.40 -16.62
C GLY A 473 -0.30 -6.41 -15.82
N SER A 474 -1.06 -7.50 -15.91
CA SER A 474 -2.36 -7.61 -15.22
C SER A 474 -2.45 -8.88 -14.37
N LEU A 475 -2.98 -8.73 -13.16
CA LEU A 475 -3.28 -9.81 -12.21
C LEU A 475 -4.79 -9.87 -11.94
N ILE A 476 -5.39 -11.03 -12.18
CA ILE A 476 -6.81 -11.31 -11.84
C ILE A 476 -6.84 -12.38 -10.75
N THR A 477 -7.56 -12.12 -9.66
CA THR A 477 -7.79 -13.10 -8.59
C THR A 477 -9.26 -13.18 -8.17
N SER A 478 -9.75 -14.42 -8.03
CA SER A 478 -11.04 -14.76 -7.44
C SER A 478 -10.89 -15.35 -6.04
N ASN A 479 -9.67 -15.39 -5.49
CA ASN A 479 -9.41 -15.95 -4.18
C ASN A 479 -10.09 -15.11 -3.09
N SER A 480 -10.75 -15.77 -2.13
CA SER A 480 -11.51 -15.12 -1.06
C SER A 480 -10.63 -14.28 -0.10
N SER A 481 -9.33 -14.54 -0.07
CA SER A 481 -8.33 -13.79 0.72
C SER A 481 -7.49 -12.84 -0.15
N GLY A 482 -7.93 -12.57 -1.39
CA GLY A 482 -7.28 -11.66 -2.33
C GLY A 482 -5.89 -12.14 -2.75
N ILE A 483 -4.97 -11.18 -2.98
CA ILE A 483 -3.60 -11.46 -3.46
C ILE A 483 -2.84 -12.36 -2.47
N ASN A 484 -3.03 -12.19 -1.16
CA ASN A 484 -2.38 -13.05 -0.17
C ASN A 484 -2.88 -14.49 -0.22
N GLY A 485 -4.15 -14.71 -0.55
CA GLY A 485 -4.67 -16.05 -0.75
C GLY A 485 -4.14 -16.69 -2.03
N SER A 486 -3.99 -15.90 -3.10
CA SER A 486 -3.41 -16.36 -4.37
C SER A 486 -1.90 -16.64 -4.30
N MET A 487 -1.19 -15.99 -3.37
CA MET A 487 0.24 -16.20 -3.13
C MET A 487 0.51 -16.35 -1.62
N PRO A 488 0.12 -17.48 -1.01
CA PRO A 488 0.12 -17.66 0.45
C PRO A 488 1.47 -18.11 1.02
N GLY A 489 2.41 -18.57 0.18
CA GLY A 489 3.69 -19.11 0.60
C GLY A 489 4.54 -18.11 1.38
N ALA A 490 5.18 -18.58 2.46
CA ALA A 490 5.99 -17.73 3.35
C ALA A 490 7.31 -17.29 2.71
N ASN A 491 7.80 -18.06 1.74
CA ASN A 491 9.04 -17.84 0.99
C ASN A 491 8.75 -17.28 -0.43
N THR A 492 7.59 -16.68 -0.64
CA THR A 492 7.18 -16.09 -1.92
C THR A 492 7.52 -14.60 -1.96
N THR A 493 8.52 -14.23 -2.76
CA THR A 493 8.84 -12.83 -3.05
C THR A 493 7.84 -12.27 -4.07
N LYS A 494 7.08 -11.25 -3.67
CA LYS A 494 6.05 -10.60 -4.49
C LYS A 494 6.58 -9.27 -5.02
N THR A 495 6.90 -9.20 -6.31
CA THR A 495 7.26 -7.96 -6.99
C THR A 495 6.03 -7.46 -7.73
N LEU A 496 5.22 -6.66 -7.06
CA LEU A 496 3.95 -6.15 -7.59
C LEU A 496 4.13 -4.70 -8.03
N SER A 497 4.12 -4.43 -9.33
CA SER A 497 4.35 -3.07 -9.81
C SER A 497 3.18 -2.13 -9.48
N SER A 498 3.48 -0.90 -9.10
CA SER A 498 2.49 0.18 -9.01
C SER A 498 2.00 0.64 -10.38
N GLY A 499 2.69 0.26 -11.46
CA GLY A 499 2.27 0.43 -12.84
C GLY A 499 1.41 -0.72 -13.39
N ALA A 500 1.14 -1.77 -12.60
CA ALA A 500 0.34 -2.92 -13.02
C ALA A 500 -1.17 -2.75 -12.77
N ASN A 501 -1.96 -3.59 -13.43
CA ASN A 501 -3.42 -3.62 -13.33
C ASN A 501 -3.88 -4.79 -12.45
N TYR A 502 -4.90 -4.56 -11.63
CA TYR A 502 -5.39 -5.55 -10.67
C TYR A 502 -6.91 -5.68 -10.77
N GLU A 503 -7.39 -6.89 -11.01
CA GLU A 503 -8.82 -7.21 -11.00
C GLU A 503 -9.13 -8.17 -9.85
N PHE A 504 -10.08 -7.75 -9.02
CA PHE A 504 -10.55 -8.56 -7.90
C PHE A 504 -11.96 -9.06 -8.17
N ARG A 505 -12.06 -10.37 -8.27
CA ARG A 505 -13.30 -11.16 -8.31
C ARG A 505 -13.62 -11.82 -6.97
N GLY A 506 -12.65 -11.83 -6.05
CA GLY A 506 -12.82 -12.28 -4.66
C GLY A 506 -13.45 -11.21 -3.76
N ALA A 507 -13.70 -11.58 -2.50
CA ALA A 507 -14.39 -10.70 -1.53
C ALA A 507 -13.49 -9.59 -0.94
N VAL A 508 -12.17 -9.77 -0.94
CA VAL A 508 -11.20 -8.82 -0.36
C VAL A 508 -9.99 -8.63 -1.27
N THR A 509 -9.28 -7.52 -1.12
CA THR A 509 -8.01 -7.30 -1.84
C THR A 509 -6.85 -8.12 -1.27
N GLY A 510 -6.87 -8.38 0.05
CA GLY A 510 -5.69 -8.80 0.79
C GLY A 510 -4.71 -7.64 0.99
N THR A 511 -3.73 -7.84 1.89
CA THR A 511 -2.71 -6.84 2.20
C THR A 511 -1.45 -7.10 1.38
N PHE A 512 -1.06 -6.17 0.50
CA PHE A 512 0.11 -6.28 -0.36
C PHE A 512 0.75 -4.91 -0.62
N THR A 513 2.06 -4.89 -0.90
CA THR A 513 2.81 -3.67 -1.20
C THR A 513 3.20 -3.65 -2.67
N THR A 514 3.08 -2.48 -3.30
CA THR A 514 3.50 -2.25 -4.68
C THR A 514 4.80 -1.46 -4.77
N THR A 515 5.53 -1.59 -5.89
CA THR A 515 6.78 -0.86 -6.16
C THR A 515 6.78 -0.16 -7.54
N PRO A 516 7.45 0.99 -7.69
CA PRO A 516 8.22 1.72 -6.69
C PRO A 516 7.35 2.52 -5.70
N THR A 517 6.06 2.73 -5.98
CA THR A 517 5.16 3.47 -5.08
C THR A 517 4.29 2.51 -4.29
N ALA A 518 4.46 2.49 -2.97
CA ALA A 518 3.67 1.64 -2.08
C ALA A 518 2.16 1.93 -2.19
N ASN A 519 1.35 0.88 -2.05
CA ASN A 519 -0.11 0.94 -1.99
C ASN A 519 -0.76 1.71 -3.15
N THR A 520 -0.15 1.66 -4.33
CA THR A 520 -0.61 2.35 -5.54
C THR A 520 -0.71 1.34 -6.66
N VAL A 521 -1.83 1.33 -7.36
CA VAL A 521 -2.06 0.46 -8.52
C VAL A 521 -2.33 1.32 -9.74
N ASN A 522 -2.03 0.83 -10.95
CA ASN A 522 -2.39 1.56 -12.16
C ASN A 522 -3.90 1.49 -12.35
N ASN A 523 -4.43 0.35 -12.76
CA ASN A 523 -5.88 0.14 -12.86
C ASN A 523 -6.35 -0.80 -11.74
N LEU A 524 -7.53 -0.50 -11.18
CA LEU A 524 -8.23 -1.37 -10.24
C LEU A 524 -9.60 -1.72 -10.83
N THR A 525 -9.89 -3.01 -10.97
CA THR A 525 -11.21 -3.48 -11.44
C THR A 525 -11.92 -4.24 -10.32
N VAL A 526 -13.13 -3.77 -9.99
CA VAL A 526 -14.06 -4.41 -9.05
C VAL A 526 -15.03 -5.27 -9.87
N ASN A 527 -14.91 -6.59 -9.73
CA ASN A 527 -15.69 -7.54 -10.51
C ASN A 527 -16.19 -8.71 -9.64
N ASN A 528 -16.91 -8.38 -8.56
CA ASN A 528 -17.52 -9.37 -7.69
C ASN A 528 -18.93 -8.91 -7.32
N GLY A 529 -19.97 -9.62 -7.75
CA GLY A 529 -21.36 -9.24 -7.46
C GLY A 529 -21.71 -9.13 -5.98
N SER A 530 -20.96 -9.81 -5.10
CA SER A 530 -21.12 -9.70 -3.63
C SER A 530 -20.37 -8.51 -3.01
N GLY A 531 -19.56 -7.80 -3.79
CA GLY A 531 -18.72 -6.68 -3.38
C GLY A 531 -17.26 -7.05 -3.09
N LEU A 532 -16.39 -6.03 -3.10
CA LEU A 532 -14.96 -6.11 -2.79
C LEU A 532 -14.67 -5.24 -1.56
N THR A 533 -13.94 -5.77 -0.59
CA THR A 533 -13.50 -5.03 0.59
C THR A 533 -12.00 -4.73 0.53
N LEU A 534 -11.64 -3.46 0.74
CA LEU A 534 -10.25 -3.05 0.88
C LEU A 534 -9.67 -3.56 2.21
N SER A 535 -8.53 -4.26 2.14
CA SER A 535 -7.80 -4.71 3.34
C SER A 535 -6.74 -3.70 3.82
N GLN A 536 -6.51 -2.62 3.06
CA GLN A 536 -5.55 -1.56 3.35
C GLN A 536 -5.90 -0.30 2.52
N ALA A 537 -5.28 0.83 2.82
CA ALA A 537 -5.41 2.03 1.99
C ALA A 537 -4.77 1.80 0.61
N PHE A 538 -5.38 2.37 -0.44
CA PHE A 538 -4.88 2.30 -1.82
C PHE A 538 -5.03 3.62 -2.55
N THR A 539 -4.16 3.86 -3.53
CA THR A 539 -4.36 4.87 -4.57
C THR A 539 -4.47 4.20 -5.94
N VAL A 540 -5.51 4.54 -6.70
CA VAL A 540 -5.67 4.12 -8.11
C VAL A 540 -5.15 5.24 -9.01
N ALA A 541 -4.01 5.02 -9.66
CA ALA A 541 -3.33 6.01 -10.50
C ALA A 541 -4.02 6.22 -11.85
N GLY A 542 -4.48 5.12 -12.46
CA GLY A 542 -5.25 5.03 -13.69
C GLY A 542 -6.73 4.83 -13.42
N ILE A 543 -7.37 3.88 -14.11
CA ILE A 543 -8.82 3.70 -14.13
C ILE A 543 -9.28 2.81 -12.96
N LEU A 544 -10.25 3.31 -12.20
CA LEU A 544 -11.07 2.50 -11.29
C LEU A 544 -12.33 2.03 -12.01
N THR A 545 -12.41 0.74 -12.32
CA THR A 545 -13.52 0.15 -13.08
C THR A 545 -14.47 -0.62 -12.16
N PHE A 546 -15.76 -0.31 -12.23
CA PHE A 546 -16.84 -1.09 -11.61
C PHE A 546 -17.52 -1.95 -12.68
N THR A 547 -17.17 -3.22 -12.73
CA THR A 547 -17.84 -4.22 -13.60
C THR A 547 -19.02 -4.86 -12.87
N SER A 548 -18.84 -5.20 -11.58
CA SER A 548 -19.89 -5.80 -10.74
C SER A 548 -19.56 -5.63 -9.26
N GLY A 549 -20.59 -5.30 -8.45
CA GLY A 549 -20.50 -5.16 -7.01
C GLY A 549 -20.10 -3.78 -6.48
N ALA A 550 -20.11 -3.66 -5.15
CA ALA A 550 -19.69 -2.46 -4.43
C ALA A 550 -18.22 -2.54 -3.99
N LEU A 551 -17.60 -1.39 -3.73
CA LEU A 551 -16.26 -1.28 -3.13
C LEU A 551 -16.35 -0.79 -1.69
N THR A 552 -16.13 -1.69 -0.73
CA THR A 552 -16.13 -1.40 0.71
C THR A 552 -14.78 -0.90 1.17
N LEU A 553 -14.76 0.32 1.73
CA LEU A 553 -13.55 1.01 2.15
C LEU A 553 -13.03 0.53 3.51
N ASN A 554 -13.86 -0.08 4.36
CA ASN A 554 -13.46 -0.75 5.60
C ASN A 554 -12.56 0.10 6.53
N GLY A 555 -12.93 1.36 6.77
CA GLY A 555 -12.15 2.30 7.58
C GLY A 555 -10.83 2.78 6.95
N THR A 556 -10.55 2.43 5.69
CA THR A 556 -9.34 2.87 4.97
C THR A 556 -9.60 4.13 4.12
N THR A 557 -8.51 4.68 3.56
CA THR A 557 -8.55 5.78 2.59
C THR A 557 -8.34 5.24 1.17
N LEU A 558 -9.24 5.60 0.26
CA LEU A 558 -9.10 5.36 -1.17
C LEU A 558 -8.72 6.64 -1.92
N GLY A 559 -7.56 6.63 -2.57
CA GLY A 559 -7.12 7.64 -3.53
C GLY A 559 -7.57 7.30 -4.95
N ILE A 560 -8.11 8.29 -5.67
CA ILE A 560 -8.57 8.15 -7.06
C ILE A 560 -7.91 9.26 -7.89
N ASN A 561 -6.83 8.93 -8.60
CA ASN A 561 -6.07 9.88 -9.42
C ASN A 561 -6.46 9.81 -10.92
N GLY A 562 -6.87 8.65 -11.44
CA GLY A 562 -7.40 8.55 -12.80
C GLY A 562 -8.93 8.60 -12.83
N SER A 563 -9.54 8.02 -13.87
CA SER A 563 -11.00 8.07 -14.09
C SER A 563 -11.73 6.90 -13.42
N ILE A 564 -13.05 7.04 -13.30
CA ILE A 564 -13.97 5.99 -12.89
C ILE A 564 -14.76 5.52 -14.13
N SER A 565 -14.74 4.22 -14.39
CA SER A 565 -15.53 3.57 -15.43
C SER A 565 -16.62 2.69 -14.81
N GLY A 566 -17.80 2.68 -15.42
CA GLY A 566 -18.99 2.02 -14.87
C GLY A 566 -19.69 2.85 -13.80
N THR A 567 -20.78 2.32 -13.24
CA THR A 567 -21.51 2.99 -12.15
C THR A 567 -20.81 2.71 -10.83
N SER A 568 -20.16 3.72 -10.25
CA SER A 568 -19.52 3.58 -8.94
C SER A 568 -20.53 3.18 -7.86
N ASN A 569 -20.08 2.40 -6.88
CA ASN A 569 -20.86 2.08 -5.68
C ASN A 569 -19.90 1.85 -4.50
N PHE A 570 -19.62 2.92 -3.74
CA PHE A 570 -18.69 2.88 -2.61
C PHE A 570 -19.43 2.60 -1.30
N VAL A 571 -18.92 1.70 -0.48
CA VAL A 571 -19.42 1.45 0.88
C VAL A 571 -18.43 2.08 1.87
N GLY A 572 -18.84 3.18 2.49
CA GLY A 572 -18.07 3.94 3.47
C GLY A 572 -18.23 3.45 4.91
N SER A 573 -17.71 4.26 5.84
CA SER A 573 -17.91 4.18 7.28
C SER A 573 -17.48 5.52 7.91
N SER A 574 -17.79 5.74 9.18
CA SER A 574 -17.35 6.94 9.91
C SER A 574 -15.83 7.09 10.06
N THR A 575 -15.04 6.08 9.66
CA THR A 575 -13.57 6.10 9.66
C THR A 575 -12.96 6.05 8.26
N SER A 576 -13.77 5.78 7.21
CA SER A 576 -13.31 5.70 5.82
C SER A 576 -13.14 7.07 5.17
N SER A 577 -12.23 7.21 4.20
CA SER A 577 -12.06 8.46 3.45
C SER A 577 -11.90 8.22 1.94
N ILE A 578 -12.29 9.20 1.13
CA ILE A 578 -12.03 9.23 -0.32
C ILE A 578 -11.26 10.49 -0.68
N ASN A 579 -10.16 10.33 -1.42
CA ASN A 579 -9.34 11.41 -1.95
C ASN A 579 -9.34 11.36 -3.47
N VAL A 580 -10.03 12.31 -4.11
CA VAL A 580 -10.05 12.45 -5.57
C VAL A 580 -9.02 13.49 -5.98
N ALA A 581 -8.00 13.08 -6.73
CA ALA A 581 -6.93 13.95 -7.22
C ALA A 581 -6.59 13.67 -8.69
N GLY A 582 -5.41 14.06 -9.16
CA GLY A 582 -4.95 13.82 -10.54
C GLY A 582 -5.43 14.84 -11.56
N THR A 583 -5.46 14.45 -12.84
CA THR A 583 -5.79 15.34 -13.97
C THR A 583 -6.79 14.68 -14.92
N GLY A 584 -7.45 15.46 -15.79
CA GLY A 584 -8.45 14.96 -16.74
C GLY A 584 -9.80 14.62 -16.11
N SER A 585 -10.74 14.15 -16.94
CA SER A 585 -12.11 13.83 -16.53
C SER A 585 -12.18 12.60 -15.62
N ILE A 586 -13.04 12.67 -14.60
CA ILE A 586 -13.36 11.53 -13.72
C ILE A 586 -14.26 10.49 -14.42
N GLY A 587 -14.93 10.86 -15.53
CA GLY A 587 -15.74 9.95 -16.33
C GLY A 587 -17.12 9.58 -15.75
N SER A 588 -17.30 9.55 -14.43
CA SER A 588 -18.55 9.13 -13.77
C SER A 588 -18.84 9.89 -12.47
N ASN A 589 -20.10 9.87 -12.02
CA ASN A 589 -20.48 10.37 -10.70
C ASN A 589 -19.92 9.49 -9.57
N ILE A 590 -19.75 10.08 -8.39
CA ILE A 590 -19.46 9.33 -7.17
C ILE A 590 -20.78 8.94 -6.51
N ASN A 591 -21.03 7.65 -6.36
CA ASN A 591 -22.21 7.13 -5.67
C ASN A 591 -21.78 6.29 -4.47
N MET A 592 -22.32 6.63 -3.31
CA MET A 592 -22.21 5.81 -2.12
C MET A 592 -23.33 4.76 -2.09
N SER A 593 -23.11 3.64 -1.41
CA SER A 593 -24.14 2.62 -1.20
C SER A 593 -25.27 3.15 -0.35
N GLN A 594 -26.50 2.93 -0.83
CA GLN A 594 -27.70 3.44 -0.19
C GLN A 594 -28.28 2.51 0.90
N SER A 595 -27.63 1.36 1.19
CA SER A 595 -28.14 0.33 2.10
C SER A 595 -28.42 0.79 3.54
N SER A 596 -27.59 1.69 4.11
CA SER A 596 -27.81 2.31 5.42
C SER A 596 -27.05 3.64 5.50
N SER A 597 -27.33 4.48 6.50
CA SER A 597 -26.53 5.71 6.75
C SER A 597 -25.03 5.39 6.86
N SER A 598 -24.68 4.37 7.66
CA SER A 598 -23.29 3.95 7.84
C SER A 598 -22.55 3.61 6.55
N THR A 599 -23.22 3.07 5.52
CA THR A 599 -22.59 2.74 4.24
C THR A 599 -22.40 3.94 3.31
N ARG A 600 -23.07 5.07 3.59
CA ARG A 600 -22.87 6.34 2.87
C ARG A 600 -22.11 7.39 3.67
N THR A 601 -21.67 7.05 4.88
CA THR A 601 -20.85 7.95 5.71
C THR A 601 -19.37 7.85 5.34
N LEU A 602 -18.67 8.97 5.33
CA LEU A 602 -17.20 9.07 5.30
C LEU A 602 -16.69 9.93 6.46
N GLN A 603 -15.50 9.61 6.97
CA GLN A 603 -14.75 10.51 7.85
C GLN A 603 -14.34 11.78 7.10
N ASN A 604 -13.71 11.64 5.93
CA ASN A 604 -13.27 12.77 5.11
C ASN A 604 -13.52 12.54 3.62
N PHE A 605 -13.80 13.62 2.91
CA PHE A 605 -13.84 13.65 1.44
C PHE A 605 -12.94 14.78 0.94
N THR A 606 -11.97 14.45 0.09
CA THR A 606 -11.03 15.43 -0.49
C THR A 606 -11.16 15.46 -2.00
N LEU A 607 -11.27 16.65 -2.57
CA LEU A 607 -11.21 16.92 -4.00
C LEU A 607 -10.06 17.88 -4.32
N ASN A 608 -9.14 17.43 -5.15
CA ASN A 608 -8.01 18.21 -5.66
C ASN A 608 -7.80 17.93 -7.15
N ARG A 609 -8.75 18.35 -7.98
CA ARG A 609 -8.73 18.10 -9.43
C ARG A 609 -9.13 19.37 -10.18
N ALA A 610 -8.14 20.17 -10.55
CA ALA A 610 -8.34 21.51 -11.13
C ALA A 610 -9.19 21.48 -12.40
N SER A 611 -10.03 22.51 -12.58
CA SER A 611 -10.93 22.71 -13.73
C SER A 611 -11.95 21.58 -14.00
N GLN A 612 -12.09 20.61 -13.09
CA GLN A 612 -13.08 19.54 -13.20
C GLN A 612 -14.25 19.76 -12.25
N THR A 613 -15.44 19.37 -12.70
CA THR A 613 -16.63 19.20 -11.84
C THR A 613 -16.82 17.72 -11.53
N ILE A 614 -16.89 17.38 -10.25
CA ILE A 614 -17.19 16.03 -9.75
C ILE A 614 -18.58 16.06 -9.12
N THR A 615 -19.50 15.26 -9.66
CA THR A 615 -20.89 15.22 -9.20
C THR A 615 -21.11 14.04 -8.26
N LEU A 616 -21.78 14.27 -7.14
CA LEU A 616 -22.32 13.21 -6.29
C LEU A 616 -23.63 12.71 -6.90
N GLY A 617 -23.67 11.44 -7.29
CA GLY A 617 -24.85 10.83 -7.91
C GLY A 617 -25.83 10.21 -6.92
N ALA A 618 -25.40 9.99 -5.67
CA ALA A 618 -26.23 9.49 -4.57
C ALA A 618 -25.79 10.13 -3.24
N ALA A 619 -26.65 10.05 -2.22
CA ALA A 619 -26.41 10.67 -0.91
C ALA A 619 -25.06 10.24 -0.31
N LEU A 620 -24.29 11.23 0.16
CA LEU A 620 -23.01 11.13 0.86
C LEU A 620 -23.11 11.91 2.17
N GLU A 621 -22.82 11.24 3.28
CA GLU A 621 -22.72 11.82 4.60
C GLU A 621 -21.25 11.97 4.99
N VAL A 622 -20.86 13.11 5.57
CA VAL A 622 -19.49 13.32 6.06
C VAL A 622 -19.54 13.72 7.53
N VAL A 623 -18.81 12.99 8.38
CA VAL A 623 -18.72 13.25 9.84
C VAL A 623 -17.48 14.06 10.24
N GLY A 624 -16.48 14.18 9.36
CA GLY A 624 -15.30 15.01 9.56
C GLY A 624 -15.23 16.15 8.56
N THR A 625 -14.32 16.07 7.60
CA THR A 625 -13.98 17.22 6.76
C THR A 625 -14.23 16.96 5.28
N VAL A 626 -14.92 17.91 4.63
CA VAL A 626 -14.92 18.07 3.17
C VAL A 626 -13.85 19.09 2.80
N THR A 627 -12.90 18.72 1.95
CA THR A 627 -11.82 19.60 1.48
C THR A 627 -11.87 19.70 -0.03
N VAL A 628 -12.07 20.91 -0.58
CA VAL A 628 -11.97 21.15 -2.03
C VAL A 628 -10.81 22.09 -2.31
N THR A 629 -9.63 21.52 -2.55
CA THR A 629 -8.40 22.27 -2.85
C THR A 629 -8.41 22.82 -4.27
N ALA A 630 -8.99 22.08 -5.22
CA ALA A 630 -9.11 22.52 -6.61
C ALA A 630 -10.28 21.81 -7.32
N GLY A 631 -10.94 22.51 -8.24
CA GLY A 631 -12.11 22.00 -8.97
C GLY A 631 -13.44 22.36 -8.32
N THR A 632 -14.50 21.67 -8.73
CA THR A 632 -15.86 21.88 -8.24
C THR A 632 -16.48 20.55 -7.78
N LEU A 633 -16.94 20.49 -6.54
CA LEU A 633 -17.78 19.39 -6.04
C LEU A 633 -19.25 19.77 -6.24
N ALA A 634 -19.92 19.19 -7.23
CA ALA A 634 -21.35 19.34 -7.42
C ALA A 634 -22.10 18.37 -6.49
N SER A 635 -22.66 18.91 -5.40
CA SER A 635 -23.44 18.15 -4.42
C SER A 635 -24.68 17.51 -5.05
N ALA A 636 -25.33 18.19 -5.99
CA ALA A 636 -26.61 17.77 -6.58
C ALA A 636 -27.70 17.45 -5.53
N GLY A 637 -27.63 18.06 -4.34
CA GLY A 637 -28.55 17.78 -3.22
C GLY A 637 -28.17 16.55 -2.38
N ASN A 638 -27.02 15.91 -2.66
CA ASN A 638 -26.64 14.65 -2.06
C ASN A 638 -25.61 14.77 -0.92
N LEU A 639 -25.02 15.94 -0.66
CA LEU A 639 -24.04 16.08 0.42
C LEU A 639 -24.72 16.48 1.74
N THR A 640 -24.45 15.71 2.80
CA THR A 640 -24.81 16.06 4.18
C THR A 640 -23.55 16.16 5.06
N LEU A 641 -23.36 17.30 5.72
CA LEU A 641 -22.37 17.48 6.78
C LEU A 641 -23.02 17.12 8.11
N ILE A 642 -22.61 16.01 8.70
CA ILE A 642 -23.23 15.43 9.90
C ILE A 642 -22.76 16.16 11.16
N SER A 643 -23.68 16.36 12.10
CA SER A 643 -23.37 16.85 13.43
C SER A 643 -23.95 15.92 14.49
N THR A 644 -23.14 15.60 15.50
CA THR A 644 -23.51 14.72 16.60
C THR A 644 -23.03 15.32 17.92
N ALA A 645 -23.35 14.68 19.05
CA ALA A 645 -22.79 15.04 20.35
C ALA A 645 -21.25 15.03 20.37
N SER A 646 -20.61 14.26 19.49
CA SER A 646 -19.15 14.16 19.39
C SER A 646 -18.51 15.32 18.61
N GLY A 647 -19.27 16.05 17.79
CA GLY A 647 -18.77 17.16 17.01
C GLY A 647 -19.54 17.44 15.72
N ASP A 648 -19.15 18.54 15.07
CA ASP A 648 -19.71 19.02 13.81
C ASP A 648 -18.74 18.69 12.66
N ALA A 649 -19.25 18.10 11.57
CA ALA A 649 -18.54 18.04 10.31
C ALA A 649 -18.32 19.46 9.74
N ARG A 650 -17.30 19.63 8.91
CA ARG A 650 -16.91 20.95 8.38
C ARG A 650 -16.45 20.93 6.93
N VAL A 651 -16.46 22.10 6.33
CA VAL A 651 -15.73 22.38 5.09
C VAL A 651 -14.40 23.04 5.43
N ALA A 652 -13.30 22.47 4.95
CA ALA A 652 -11.97 23.06 5.09
C ALA A 652 -11.84 24.38 4.32
N GLN A 653 -10.70 25.06 4.46
CA GLN A 653 -10.35 26.19 3.60
C GLN A 653 -10.31 25.70 2.15
N SER A 654 -11.35 26.02 1.39
CA SER A 654 -11.53 25.45 0.05
C SER A 654 -11.16 26.50 -0.99
N ALA A 655 -10.15 26.22 -1.79
CA ALA A 655 -9.78 27.07 -2.94
C ALA A 655 -10.58 26.71 -4.20
N GLY A 656 -11.20 25.53 -4.25
CA GLY A 656 -12.26 25.20 -5.22
C GLY A 656 -13.66 25.54 -4.69
N SER A 657 -14.70 25.03 -5.36
CA SER A 657 -16.11 25.34 -5.04
C SER A 657 -16.95 24.10 -4.74
N ILE A 658 -17.96 24.25 -3.89
CA ILE A 658 -19.02 23.25 -3.66
C ILE A 658 -20.33 23.82 -4.20
N THR A 659 -20.98 23.17 -5.16
CA THR A 659 -22.18 23.70 -5.83
C THR A 659 -23.41 22.81 -5.59
N GLY A 660 -24.60 23.39 -5.78
CA GLY A 660 -25.87 22.75 -5.44
C GLY A 660 -26.20 22.80 -3.95
N ASN A 661 -27.36 22.24 -3.59
CA ASN A 661 -27.80 22.21 -2.20
C ASN A 661 -26.97 21.22 -1.39
N VAL A 662 -26.59 21.62 -0.17
CA VAL A 662 -25.91 20.82 0.84
C VAL A 662 -26.74 20.91 2.11
N THR A 663 -26.90 19.80 2.81
CA THR A 663 -27.51 19.78 4.14
C THR A 663 -26.41 19.89 5.19
N VAL A 664 -26.47 20.92 6.03
CA VAL A 664 -25.51 21.14 7.13
C VAL A 664 -26.22 20.94 8.45
N GLN A 665 -25.80 19.96 9.23
CA GLN A 665 -26.42 19.66 10.52
C GLN A 665 -25.77 20.45 11.67
N LYS A 666 -26.56 20.74 12.69
CA LYS A 666 -26.09 21.30 13.96
C LYS A 666 -26.77 20.63 15.16
N TYR A 667 -26.02 19.85 15.91
CA TYR A 667 -26.46 19.21 17.14
C TYR A 667 -26.56 20.23 18.29
N LEU A 668 -27.76 20.34 18.86
CA LEU A 668 -28.07 21.13 20.04
C LEU A 668 -28.31 20.18 21.23
N PRO A 669 -27.52 20.28 22.31
CA PRO A 669 -27.66 19.36 23.44
C PRO A 669 -28.89 19.67 24.30
N ALA A 670 -29.40 18.63 24.95
CA ALA A 670 -30.39 18.73 26.03
C ALA A 670 -29.87 19.56 27.22
N GLY A 671 -30.76 19.98 28.12
CA GLY A 671 -30.35 20.74 29.31
C GLY A 671 -31.50 21.06 30.26
N SER A 672 -31.14 21.61 31.42
CA SER A 672 -32.05 21.83 32.56
C SER A 672 -33.02 23.01 32.40
N GLY A 673 -32.86 23.86 31.38
CA GLY A 673 -33.70 25.04 31.17
C GLY A 673 -33.82 25.44 29.70
N ARG A 674 -35.02 25.90 29.32
CA ARG A 674 -35.30 26.51 28.03
C ARG A 674 -34.53 27.83 27.92
N ARG A 675 -33.95 28.13 26.77
CA ARG A 675 -32.97 29.23 26.65
C ARG A 675 -32.95 29.87 25.27
N TRP A 676 -32.56 31.14 25.22
CA TRP A 676 -32.29 31.82 23.95
C TRP A 676 -30.93 31.36 23.39
N LEU A 677 -30.93 30.87 22.16
CA LEU A 677 -29.72 30.55 21.41
C LEU A 677 -29.46 31.64 20.36
N HIS A 678 -28.18 31.95 20.15
CA HIS A 678 -27.71 32.94 19.18
C HIS A 678 -26.99 32.20 18.06
N MET A 679 -27.53 32.27 16.85
CA MET A 679 -27.06 31.47 15.72
C MET A 679 -27.09 32.26 14.41
N GLY A 680 -26.68 31.61 13.33
CA GLY A 680 -27.00 32.00 11.96
C GLY A 680 -26.84 30.84 11.00
N SER A 681 -27.01 31.15 9.73
CA SER A 681 -27.11 30.15 8.68
C SER A 681 -25.77 29.84 8.02
N PRO A 682 -25.40 28.55 7.86
CA PRO A 682 -24.27 28.13 7.03
C PRO A 682 -24.58 28.14 5.52
N ILE A 683 -25.83 28.41 5.14
CA ILE A 683 -26.32 28.47 3.76
C ILE A 683 -26.80 29.88 3.38
N SER A 684 -26.81 30.18 2.09
CA SER A 684 -27.38 31.41 1.53
C SER A 684 -28.90 31.29 1.39
N GLY A 685 -29.63 32.39 1.56
CA GLY A 685 -31.09 32.42 1.38
C GLY A 685 -31.88 31.74 2.50
N PHE A 686 -31.34 31.73 3.72
CA PHE A 686 -32.02 31.18 4.91
C PHE A 686 -33.44 31.72 5.06
N THR A 687 -34.39 30.82 5.27
CA THR A 687 -35.76 31.13 5.69
C THR A 687 -36.05 30.41 7.00
N TRP A 688 -37.06 30.86 7.72
CA TRP A 688 -37.44 30.25 8.99
C TRP A 688 -38.03 28.84 8.82
N ASN A 689 -38.39 28.44 7.61
CA ASN A 689 -38.75 27.05 7.29
C ASN A 689 -37.69 26.04 7.73
N GLN A 690 -36.42 26.45 7.74
CA GLN A 690 -35.26 25.63 8.15
C GLN A 690 -35.14 25.40 9.66
N LEU A 691 -36.00 26.04 10.47
CA LEU A 691 -36.01 25.84 11.92
C LEU A 691 -37.32 25.23 12.39
N ILE A 692 -38.44 25.52 11.72
CA ILE A 692 -39.76 25.05 12.15
C ILE A 692 -40.03 23.60 11.77
N ASP A 693 -39.17 22.96 10.97
CA ASP A 693 -39.17 21.53 10.75
C ASP A 693 -38.57 20.76 11.95
N ASP A 694 -37.62 21.36 12.66
CA ASP A 694 -36.93 20.74 13.80
C ASP A 694 -37.34 21.27 15.19
N LEU A 695 -37.77 22.54 15.28
CA LEU A 695 -37.97 23.27 16.52
C LEU A 695 -39.33 23.96 16.59
N LEU A 696 -39.86 24.13 17.79
CA LEU A 696 -41.02 24.99 18.04
C LEU A 696 -40.64 26.47 18.05
N ILE A 697 -41.13 27.23 17.07
CA ILE A 697 -40.96 28.69 16.96
C ILE A 697 -42.32 29.37 17.02
N SER A 698 -42.63 30.03 18.14
CA SER A 698 -43.92 30.67 18.35
C SER A 698 -44.03 32.05 17.72
N GLY A 699 -45.25 32.45 17.33
CA GLY A 699 -45.57 33.77 16.77
C GLY A 699 -47.02 34.22 17.02
N PRO A 700 -47.41 35.42 16.55
CA PRO A 700 -48.71 36.05 16.82
C PRO A 700 -49.93 35.42 16.10
N GLY A 701 -49.82 34.20 15.56
CA GLY A 701 -50.98 33.42 15.09
C GLY A 701 -51.26 33.41 13.57
N ALA A 702 -50.39 34.00 12.74
CA ALA A 702 -50.44 33.94 11.28
C ALA A 702 -49.04 33.78 10.68
N GLY A 703 -48.90 33.29 9.44
CA GLY A 703 -47.62 33.23 8.73
C GLY A 703 -46.80 31.94 8.87
N GLY A 704 -47.38 30.85 9.39
CA GLY A 704 -46.76 29.51 9.44
C GLY A 704 -45.96 29.19 10.72
N PHE A 705 -45.86 30.13 11.66
CA PHE A 705 -45.24 29.91 12.97
C PHE A 705 -46.16 29.14 13.94
N ASP A 706 -45.57 28.51 14.94
CA ASP A 706 -46.30 27.78 15.97
C ASP A 706 -47.14 28.75 16.83
N VAL A 707 -48.35 28.35 17.20
CA VAL A 707 -49.24 29.19 18.02
C VAL A 707 -49.04 28.86 19.49
N ASN A 708 -48.60 29.84 20.28
CA ASN A 708 -48.65 29.78 21.74
C ASN A 708 -49.77 30.73 22.18
N GLY A 709 -50.64 30.32 23.12
CA GLY A 709 -51.84 31.06 23.52
C GLY A 709 -51.63 32.52 23.98
N SER A 710 -50.37 32.95 24.17
CA SER A 710 -49.96 34.34 24.46
C SER A 710 -49.57 35.18 23.24
N GLY A 711 -49.42 34.60 22.05
CA GLY A 711 -49.02 35.28 20.81
C GLY A 711 -47.58 35.81 20.76
N PHE A 712 -46.74 35.52 21.76
CA PHE A 712 -45.38 36.06 21.83
C PHE A 712 -44.43 35.38 20.83
N PRO A 713 -43.71 36.18 20.01
CA PRO A 713 -42.69 35.63 19.12
C PRO A 713 -41.53 35.01 19.88
N SER A 714 -40.99 33.89 19.38
CA SER A 714 -39.85 33.21 20.00
C SER A 714 -38.62 33.10 19.12
N ALA A 715 -38.52 33.95 18.11
CA ALA A 715 -37.33 34.08 17.27
C ALA A 715 -37.21 35.50 16.72
N TYR A 716 -35.99 35.97 16.45
CA TYR A 716 -35.75 37.32 15.93
C TYR A 716 -34.45 37.36 15.13
N TYR A 717 -34.37 38.27 14.17
CA TYR A 717 -33.10 38.76 13.61
C TYR A 717 -32.91 40.24 13.98
N TYR A 718 -31.67 40.73 13.96
CA TYR A 718 -31.38 42.11 14.36
C TYR A 718 -31.04 42.98 13.15
N THR A 719 -31.57 44.21 13.12
CA THR A 719 -31.23 45.23 12.13
C THR A 719 -30.88 46.53 12.86
N GLU A 720 -29.65 46.98 12.70
CA GLU A 720 -29.10 48.14 13.42
C GLU A 720 -29.70 49.47 12.95
N SER A 721 -30.04 49.59 11.65
CA SER A 721 -30.53 50.83 11.05
C SER A 721 -32.02 51.14 11.31
N VAL A 722 -32.69 50.41 12.20
CA VAL A 722 -34.09 50.68 12.55
C VAL A 722 -34.16 51.94 13.43
N ALA A 723 -34.88 52.96 12.97
CA ALA A 723 -35.03 54.25 13.66
C ALA A 723 -35.82 54.11 14.98
N GLY A 724 -35.29 54.68 16.06
CA GLY A 724 -35.81 54.56 17.45
C GLY A 724 -34.68 54.21 18.43
N ASP A 725 -34.97 54.16 19.74
CA ASP A 725 -33.95 53.80 20.75
C ASP A 725 -33.39 52.40 20.43
N CYS A 726 -32.10 52.36 20.06
CA CYS A 726 -31.43 51.30 19.31
C CYS A 726 -31.08 50.03 20.14
N GLY A 727 -31.78 49.78 21.24
CA GLY A 727 -31.63 48.57 22.06
C GLY A 727 -32.68 47.48 21.73
N PRO A 728 -33.91 47.59 22.23
CA PRO A 728 -34.96 46.59 22.02
C PRO A 728 -35.61 46.65 20.62
N ASN A 729 -35.58 47.80 19.95
CA ASN A 729 -36.34 48.04 18.71
C ASN A 729 -35.68 47.47 17.44
N GLY A 730 -34.38 47.15 17.48
CA GLY A 730 -33.66 46.54 16.36
C GLY A 730 -34.01 45.06 16.13
N TRP A 731 -34.73 44.42 17.07
CA TRP A 731 -35.18 43.03 16.94
C TRP A 731 -36.43 42.92 16.06
N ASN A 732 -36.29 42.20 14.96
CA ASN A 732 -37.34 42.01 13.98
C ASN A 732 -37.83 40.56 14.00
N PHE A 733 -39.14 40.38 14.13
CA PHE A 733 -39.79 39.09 13.91
C PHE A 733 -40.31 39.02 12.46
N PRO A 734 -39.99 37.97 11.69
CA PRO A 734 -40.54 37.77 10.33
C PRO A 734 -42.08 37.71 10.32
N ALA A 735 -42.69 38.19 9.25
CA ALA A 735 -44.14 38.07 9.06
C ALA A 735 -44.59 36.64 8.66
N ASN A 736 -43.74 35.91 7.95
CA ASN A 736 -43.98 34.55 7.47
C ASN A 736 -42.71 33.70 7.55
N VAL A 737 -42.88 32.40 7.78
CA VAL A 737 -41.78 31.43 7.82
C VAL A 737 -40.97 31.35 6.52
N SER A 738 -41.59 31.66 5.39
CA SER A 738 -40.94 31.71 4.07
C SER A 738 -40.15 33.01 3.83
N ASN A 739 -40.20 33.99 4.73
CA ASN A 739 -39.40 35.20 4.57
C ASN A 739 -37.91 34.86 4.74
N SER A 740 -37.09 35.29 3.78
CA SER A 740 -35.65 35.18 3.86
C SER A 740 -35.11 36.17 4.89
N VAL A 741 -34.20 35.72 5.76
CA VAL A 741 -33.36 36.63 6.55
C VAL A 741 -32.25 37.14 5.62
N PRO A 742 -31.94 38.46 5.62
CA PRO A 742 -30.81 38.97 4.85
C PRO A 742 -29.53 38.19 5.16
N ASN A 743 -28.76 37.85 4.12
CA ASN A 743 -27.53 37.09 4.29
C ASN A 743 -26.61 37.74 5.33
N ASN A 744 -25.93 36.90 6.10
CA ASN A 744 -24.96 37.30 7.11
C ASN A 744 -25.53 38.14 8.28
N ARG A 745 -26.84 38.03 8.55
CA ARG A 745 -27.48 38.52 9.78
C ARG A 745 -27.61 37.41 10.83
N GLY A 746 -27.29 37.75 12.08
CA GLY A 746 -27.46 36.84 13.21
C GLY A 746 -28.94 36.69 13.56
N ILE A 747 -29.33 35.49 14.01
CA ILE A 747 -30.66 35.18 14.51
C ILE A 747 -30.59 34.71 15.96
N LYS A 748 -31.65 34.96 16.73
CA LYS A 748 -31.87 34.32 18.01
C LYS A 748 -33.19 33.60 18.02
N PHE A 749 -33.27 32.50 18.75
CA PHE A 749 -34.53 31.78 18.96
C PHE A 749 -34.56 31.13 20.33
N PHE A 750 -35.77 30.94 20.85
CA PHE A 750 -35.98 30.32 22.15
C PHE A 750 -36.04 28.81 21.99
N PHE A 751 -34.95 28.14 22.37
CA PHE A 751 -34.81 26.70 22.26
C PHE A 751 -35.52 25.99 23.42
N ARG A 752 -36.46 25.11 23.07
CA ARG A 752 -37.30 24.35 24.00
C ARG A 752 -37.04 22.86 23.98
N GLY A 753 -36.34 22.35 22.97
CA GLY A 753 -36.26 20.95 22.60
C GLY A 753 -36.87 20.72 21.21
N ASP A 754 -37.27 19.48 20.95
CA ASP A 754 -37.91 19.03 19.71
C ASP A 754 -39.30 19.66 19.46
N ARG A 755 -39.99 19.18 18.42
CA ARG A 755 -41.33 19.65 18.03
C ARG A 755 -42.50 19.13 18.86
N ASP A 756 -42.29 18.57 20.06
CA ASP A 756 -43.40 18.17 20.94
C ASP A 756 -44.26 19.38 21.36
N PRO A 757 -45.54 19.47 20.95
CA PRO A 757 -46.40 20.61 21.26
C PRO A 757 -46.55 20.90 22.75
N GLY A 758 -46.36 19.91 23.63
CA GLY A 758 -46.37 20.10 25.08
C GLY A 758 -45.31 21.11 25.55
N ARG A 759 -44.23 21.31 24.79
CA ARG A 759 -43.16 22.28 25.08
C ARG A 759 -43.56 23.73 24.78
N LEU A 760 -44.66 24.00 24.05
CA LEU A 760 -45.20 25.36 23.88
C LEU A 760 -45.85 25.92 25.15
N ILE A 761 -46.32 25.03 26.03
CA ILE A 761 -46.99 25.42 27.27
C ILE A 761 -45.95 25.95 28.27
N TRP A 762 -46.15 27.19 28.74
CA TRP A 762 -45.22 27.90 29.63
C TRP A 762 -44.97 27.17 30.95
N ASN A 763 -46.01 26.60 31.57
CA ASN A 763 -45.96 25.93 32.87
C ASN A 763 -45.83 24.40 32.80
N ASN A 764 -45.48 23.82 31.64
CA ASN A 764 -45.36 22.37 31.49
C ASN A 764 -44.00 21.84 31.97
N VAL A 765 -43.99 20.64 32.55
CA VAL A 765 -42.84 19.94 33.15
C VAL A 765 -41.89 19.35 32.09
N LEU A 766 -42.27 19.35 30.81
CA LEU A 766 -41.39 18.85 29.74
C LEU A 766 -40.12 19.70 29.59
N GLY A 767 -39.00 19.10 29.97
CA GLY A 767 -37.65 19.65 29.85
C GLY A 767 -37.15 19.71 28.41
N MET A 768 -36.03 20.42 28.23
CA MET A 768 -35.36 20.60 26.94
C MET A 768 -34.60 19.33 26.55
N VAL A 769 -34.90 18.79 25.38
CA VAL A 769 -34.25 17.61 24.78
C VAL A 769 -33.27 18.02 23.69
N ALA A 770 -32.37 17.11 23.31
CA ALA A 770 -31.43 17.36 22.22
C ALA A 770 -32.15 17.35 20.87
N VAL A 771 -31.70 18.19 19.94
CA VAL A 771 -32.22 18.29 18.57
C VAL A 771 -31.03 18.50 17.64
N THR A 772 -31.05 17.86 16.48
CA THR A 772 -30.10 18.17 15.39
C THR A 772 -30.85 19.03 14.39
N LEU A 773 -30.44 20.29 14.23
CA LEU A 773 -30.98 21.15 13.19
C LEU A 773 -30.40 20.76 11.82
N ASP A 774 -31.16 20.91 10.75
CA ASP A 774 -30.63 20.79 9.40
C ASP A 774 -30.88 22.01 8.49
N PHE A 775 -29.79 22.55 7.94
CA PHE A 775 -29.82 23.67 7.00
C PHE A 775 -29.53 23.16 5.58
N THR A 776 -30.52 23.15 4.70
CA THR A 776 -30.38 22.71 3.31
C THR A 776 -30.42 23.88 2.33
N GLY A 777 -29.30 24.11 1.65
CA GLY A 777 -29.20 25.16 0.64
C GLY A 777 -27.79 25.28 0.06
N THR A 778 -27.52 26.34 -0.68
CA THR A 778 -26.18 26.60 -1.20
C THR A 778 -25.28 27.10 -0.07
N LEU A 779 -24.10 26.51 0.07
CA LEU A 779 -23.17 26.87 1.15
C LEU A 779 -22.71 28.32 1.04
N ASN A 780 -22.66 29.01 2.16
CA ASN A 780 -21.87 30.23 2.29
C ASN A 780 -20.39 29.83 2.26
N GLN A 781 -19.71 30.19 1.18
CA GLN A 781 -18.32 29.85 0.89
C GLN A 781 -17.65 31.02 0.15
N GLY A 782 -16.32 31.00 0.05
CA GLY A 782 -15.58 32.14 -0.52
C GLY A 782 -15.74 33.39 0.33
N THR A 783 -15.50 34.58 -0.22
CA THR A 783 -15.59 35.83 0.54
C THR A 783 -17.03 36.14 0.99
N GLN A 784 -17.21 36.38 2.29
CA GLN A 784 -18.48 36.75 2.92
C GLN A 784 -18.42 38.18 3.45
N ALA A 785 -19.28 39.06 2.94
CA ALA A 785 -19.46 40.41 3.43
C ALA A 785 -20.63 40.46 4.44
N MET A 786 -20.38 40.97 5.64
CA MET A 786 -21.34 40.91 6.75
C MET A 786 -22.40 42.03 6.72
N GLY A 787 -22.21 43.04 5.87
CA GLY A 787 -23.18 44.12 5.66
C GLY A 787 -23.54 44.88 6.94
N ILE A 788 -22.59 45.08 7.84
CA ILE A 788 -22.78 45.83 9.09
C ILE A 788 -23.05 47.32 8.80
N THR A 789 -23.77 47.99 9.69
CA THR A 789 -24.12 49.41 9.56
C THR A 789 -23.77 50.20 10.82
N TYR A 790 -23.72 51.53 10.68
CA TYR A 790 -23.58 52.46 11.79
C TYR A 790 -24.61 53.56 11.63
N THR A 791 -25.55 53.63 12.58
CA THR A 791 -26.63 54.59 12.67
C THR A 791 -26.45 55.35 13.98
N ASN A 792 -26.22 56.66 13.88
CA ASN A 792 -26.11 57.53 15.04
C ASN A 792 -27.51 58.05 15.41
N ASN A 793 -28.08 57.52 16.50
CA ASN A 793 -29.38 57.94 17.01
C ASN A 793 -29.27 58.86 18.24
N GLY A 794 -28.06 59.35 18.55
CA GLY A 794 -27.80 60.21 19.71
C GLY A 794 -27.69 59.46 21.03
N ASN A 795 -27.73 58.12 21.02
CA ASN A 795 -27.52 57.26 22.20
C ASN A 795 -26.29 56.36 21.96
N SER A 796 -25.12 56.83 22.41
CA SER A 796 -23.82 56.17 22.19
C SER A 796 -23.73 54.74 22.74
N SER A 797 -24.59 54.37 23.69
CA SER A 797 -24.65 53.03 24.27
C SER A 797 -25.16 51.98 23.26
N TRP A 798 -26.00 52.37 22.30
CA TRP A 798 -26.66 51.47 21.35
C TRP A 798 -26.29 51.68 19.88
N ASP A 799 -25.68 52.80 19.53
CA ASP A 799 -25.25 53.08 18.16
C ASP A 799 -24.16 52.09 17.68
N GLY A 800 -24.32 51.56 16.46
CA GLY A 800 -23.33 50.72 15.80
C GLY A 800 -23.30 49.24 16.21
N TRP A 801 -24.15 48.78 17.13
CA TRP A 801 -24.18 47.35 17.48
C TRP A 801 -24.79 46.52 16.35
N ASN A 802 -24.04 45.55 15.85
CA ASN A 802 -24.45 44.64 14.80
C ASN A 802 -24.40 43.20 15.30
N PHE A 803 -25.48 42.43 15.03
CA PHE A 803 -25.52 41.01 15.33
C PHE A 803 -25.31 40.21 14.05
N VAL A 804 -24.20 39.48 14.02
CA VAL A 804 -23.72 38.76 12.85
C VAL A 804 -23.46 37.29 13.21
N PRO A 805 -23.54 36.36 12.25
CA PRO A 805 -23.20 34.98 12.50
C PRO A 805 -21.79 34.65 12.02
N ASN A 806 -21.27 33.51 12.44
CA ASN A 806 -20.33 32.76 11.61
C ASN A 806 -21.12 32.07 10.48
N PRO A 807 -21.03 32.55 9.22
CA PRO A 807 -21.80 32.02 8.12
C PRO A 807 -21.14 30.79 7.49
N TYR A 808 -19.90 30.44 7.85
CA TYR A 808 -19.24 29.30 7.24
C TYR A 808 -19.68 27.98 7.88
N PRO A 809 -19.76 26.88 7.12
CA PRO A 809 -19.83 25.51 7.63
C PRO A 809 -18.46 25.06 8.21
N SER A 810 -17.85 25.86 9.08
CA SER A 810 -16.62 25.60 9.82
C SER A 810 -16.51 26.57 10.98
N ALA A 811 -15.81 26.20 12.06
CA ALA A 811 -15.36 27.19 13.04
C ALA A 811 -14.43 28.23 12.37
N ILE A 812 -14.50 29.47 12.85
CA ILE A 812 -13.65 30.60 12.42
C ILE A 812 -12.85 31.16 13.58
N ASP A 813 -11.73 31.81 13.27
CA ASP A 813 -10.86 32.45 14.24
C ASP A 813 -10.85 33.97 14.01
N TRP A 814 -11.29 34.73 15.03
CA TRP A 814 -11.29 36.19 15.00
C TRP A 814 -9.88 36.81 14.85
N ASN A 815 -8.87 36.05 15.29
CA ASN A 815 -7.45 36.38 15.27
C ASN A 815 -6.71 35.80 14.06
N ALA A 816 -7.43 35.23 13.09
CA ALA A 816 -6.81 34.70 11.89
C ALA A 816 -5.85 35.75 11.28
N ALA A 817 -4.59 35.32 11.04
CA ALA A 817 -3.52 36.20 10.57
C ALA A 817 -3.82 36.85 9.20
N SER A 818 -4.76 36.27 8.44
CA SER A 818 -5.26 36.83 7.19
C SER A 818 -6.73 36.44 6.99
N GLY A 819 -7.39 37.10 6.04
CA GLY A 819 -8.75 36.79 5.62
C GLY A 819 -9.82 37.70 6.20
N TRP A 820 -9.53 38.50 7.24
CA TRP A 820 -10.44 39.53 7.74
C TRP A 820 -10.21 40.89 7.07
N THR A 821 -11.29 41.62 6.79
CA THR A 821 -11.27 43.07 6.54
C THR A 821 -12.14 43.72 7.61
N LYS A 822 -11.54 44.59 8.43
CA LYS A 822 -12.19 45.29 9.55
C LYS A 822 -11.90 46.79 9.40
N THR A 823 -12.90 47.60 9.03
CA THR A 823 -12.77 49.05 8.86
C THR A 823 -13.91 49.76 9.60
N ASN A 824 -13.59 50.65 10.53
CA ASN A 824 -14.55 51.28 11.45
C ASN A 824 -15.34 50.23 12.25
N VAL A 825 -14.64 49.21 12.76
CA VAL A 825 -15.19 48.10 13.51
C VAL A 825 -14.30 47.84 14.71
N SER A 826 -14.89 47.82 15.89
CA SER A 826 -14.18 47.50 17.14
C SER A 826 -13.50 46.13 17.03
N GLY A 827 -12.31 46.00 17.62
CA GLY A 827 -11.57 44.74 17.70
C GLY A 827 -12.24 43.66 18.55
N THR A 828 -13.38 43.97 19.19
CA THR A 828 -14.02 43.12 20.19
C THR A 828 -15.27 42.40 19.68
N ILE A 829 -15.42 41.14 20.05
CA ILE A 829 -16.60 40.31 19.80
C ILE A 829 -17.23 39.80 21.09
N TYR A 830 -18.54 39.54 21.02
CA TYR A 830 -19.32 39.03 22.15
C TYR A 830 -20.17 37.84 21.73
N VAL A 831 -19.95 36.70 22.35
CA VAL A 831 -20.63 35.44 22.07
C VAL A 831 -21.51 35.08 23.26
N TRP A 832 -22.80 34.85 23.00
CA TRP A 832 -23.76 34.52 24.06
C TRP A 832 -23.59 33.08 24.54
N ASN A 833 -23.36 32.90 25.84
CA ASN A 833 -23.42 31.60 26.50
C ASN A 833 -24.80 31.39 27.12
N ALA A 834 -25.64 30.65 26.42
CA ALA A 834 -27.00 30.39 26.83
C ALA A 834 -27.14 29.50 28.08
N GLN A 835 -26.07 28.82 28.51
CA GLN A 835 -26.09 27.98 29.72
C GLN A 835 -25.88 28.81 30.98
N SER A 836 -24.95 29.76 30.97
CA SER A 836 -24.67 30.66 32.09
C SER A 836 -25.51 31.95 32.06
N GLY A 837 -26.12 32.27 30.91
CA GLY A 837 -26.82 33.53 30.69
C GLY A 837 -25.88 34.74 30.61
N THR A 838 -24.63 34.52 30.18
CA THR A 838 -23.57 35.54 30.14
C THR A 838 -22.93 35.66 28.75
N TYR A 839 -22.38 36.83 28.44
CA TYR A 839 -21.61 37.06 27.22
C TYR A 839 -20.13 36.76 27.43
N ALA A 840 -19.60 35.81 26.66
CA ALA A 840 -18.17 35.60 26.53
C ALA A 840 -17.59 36.63 25.56
N THR A 841 -16.63 37.42 26.05
CA THR A 841 -16.08 38.55 25.30
C THR A 841 -14.63 38.28 24.91
N TRP A 842 -14.23 38.75 23.74
CA TRP A 842 -12.85 38.65 23.28
C TRP A 842 -12.46 39.92 22.54
N ASN A 843 -11.41 40.59 23.02
CA ASN A 843 -10.92 41.87 22.47
C ASN A 843 -9.81 41.71 21.41
N GLY A 844 -9.48 40.47 21.03
CA GLY A 844 -8.33 40.17 20.17
C GLY A 844 -7.07 39.72 20.91
N ALA A 845 -7.02 39.78 22.25
CA ALA A 845 -5.85 39.36 23.03
C ALA A 845 -6.20 38.65 24.36
N SER A 846 -7.26 39.12 25.02
CA SER A 846 -7.78 38.62 26.28
C SER A 846 -9.29 38.38 26.16
N GLY A 847 -9.83 37.49 26.99
CA GLY A 847 -11.26 37.23 27.01
C GLY A 847 -11.85 37.01 28.39
N THR A 848 -13.17 37.03 28.43
CA THR A 848 -14.02 36.89 29.61
C THR A 848 -14.96 35.69 29.46
N ASN A 849 -15.50 35.21 30.59
CA ASN A 849 -16.51 34.16 30.64
C ASN A 849 -16.15 32.89 29.85
N GLY A 850 -14.86 32.54 29.88
CA GLY A 850 -14.31 31.33 29.28
C GLY A 850 -13.84 31.47 27.82
N MET A 851 -13.96 32.64 27.20
CA MET A 851 -13.41 32.87 25.87
C MET A 851 -11.89 33.11 25.93
N THR A 852 -11.12 32.32 25.19
CA THR A 852 -9.65 32.27 25.36
C THR A 852 -8.84 32.43 24.09
N ASN A 853 -9.49 32.37 22.92
CA ASN A 853 -8.79 32.28 21.64
C ASN A 853 -9.55 32.89 20.46
N GLY A 854 -10.60 33.68 20.69
CA GLY A 854 -11.32 34.30 19.58
C GLY A 854 -12.11 33.35 18.66
N ARG A 855 -12.23 32.05 18.98
CA ARG A 855 -12.87 31.08 18.09
C ARG A 855 -14.39 31.13 18.18
N ILE A 856 -15.03 31.12 17.02
CA ILE A 856 -16.47 31.19 16.85
C ILE A 856 -16.93 29.93 16.10
N SER A 857 -17.73 29.09 16.76
CA SER A 857 -18.19 27.82 16.21
C SER A 857 -19.04 28.00 14.95
N MET A 858 -19.20 26.93 14.15
CA MET A 858 -20.09 26.93 12.98
C MET A 858 -21.49 27.41 13.40
N GLY A 859 -22.03 28.38 12.65
CA GLY A 859 -23.38 28.89 12.84
C GLY A 859 -23.58 29.67 14.15
N GLN A 860 -22.52 29.95 14.91
CA GLN A 860 -22.63 30.71 16.16
C GLN A 860 -22.87 32.20 15.87
N GLY A 861 -23.89 32.78 16.49
CA GLY A 861 -24.16 34.23 16.46
C GLY A 861 -23.29 34.99 17.44
N PHE A 862 -22.79 36.16 17.05
CA PHE A 862 -21.96 37.04 17.87
C PHE A 862 -22.22 38.52 17.56
N TRP A 863 -21.95 39.37 18.54
CA TRP A 863 -22.05 40.82 18.38
C TRP A 863 -20.71 41.44 18.02
N VAL A 864 -20.77 42.49 17.20
CA VAL A 864 -19.67 43.38 16.88
C VAL A 864 -20.18 44.81 16.86
N LYS A 865 -19.33 45.79 17.22
CA LYS A 865 -19.70 47.21 17.21
C LYS A 865 -18.99 47.94 16.06
N ALA A 866 -19.76 48.55 15.17
CA ALA A 866 -19.28 49.55 14.22
C ALA A 866 -19.03 50.87 14.95
N THR A 867 -17.94 51.55 14.63
CA THR A 867 -17.41 52.66 15.45
C THR A 867 -17.48 54.02 14.76
N ALA A 868 -17.82 54.04 13.47
CA ALA A 868 -18.05 55.21 12.64
C ALA A 868 -18.85 54.84 11.38
N THR A 869 -19.19 55.85 10.56
CA THR A 869 -19.88 55.69 9.28
C THR A 869 -19.08 54.87 8.26
N SER A 870 -19.76 54.29 7.27
CA SER A 870 -19.18 53.39 6.25
C SER A 870 -18.37 52.20 6.82
N PRO A 871 -18.89 51.45 7.81
CA PRO A 871 -18.16 50.33 8.38
C PRO A 871 -18.09 49.15 7.40
N THR A 872 -16.97 48.42 7.41
CA THR A 872 -16.77 47.22 6.60
C THR A 872 -16.29 46.07 7.48
N LEU A 873 -17.04 44.97 7.45
CA LEU A 873 -16.63 43.67 8.00
C LEU A 873 -16.84 42.60 6.93
N SER A 874 -15.75 41.96 6.51
CA SER A 874 -15.80 40.80 5.63
C SER A 874 -14.75 39.76 6.00
N MET A 875 -14.99 38.51 5.62
CA MET A 875 -14.06 37.40 5.80
C MET A 875 -13.90 36.58 4.53
N THR A 876 -12.72 35.97 4.35
CA THR A 876 -12.46 34.96 3.33
C THR A 876 -12.33 33.57 3.97
N GLU A 877 -12.21 32.53 3.14
CA GLU A 877 -11.97 31.16 3.58
C GLU A 877 -10.80 30.99 4.56
N ALA A 878 -9.80 31.89 4.51
CA ALA A 878 -8.58 31.84 5.35
C ALA A 878 -8.84 31.96 6.86
N VAL A 879 -10.02 32.44 7.27
CA VAL A 879 -10.38 32.56 8.69
C VAL A 879 -10.86 31.23 9.31
N LYS A 880 -11.14 30.20 8.49
CA LYS A 880 -11.63 28.89 8.97
C LYS A 880 -10.53 28.11 9.68
N VAL A 881 -10.86 27.42 10.76
CA VAL A 881 -9.93 26.59 11.54
C VAL A 881 -10.41 25.14 11.70
N GLY A 882 -9.46 24.20 11.83
CA GLY A 882 -9.71 22.76 11.80
C GLY A 882 -10.20 22.10 13.09
N THR A 883 -10.07 22.77 14.24
CA THR A 883 -10.53 22.21 15.52
C THR A 883 -11.94 22.69 15.83
N ALA A 884 -12.95 21.85 15.59
CA ALA A 884 -14.22 21.98 16.29
C ALA A 884 -14.01 21.54 17.73
N THR A 885 -13.86 22.47 18.67
CA THR A 885 -14.04 22.15 20.08
C THR A 885 -15.53 21.94 20.30
N SER A 886 -15.95 20.69 20.54
CA SER A 886 -17.23 20.46 21.21
C SER A 886 -17.12 21.11 22.59
N GLY A 887 -18.09 21.96 22.91
CA GLY A 887 -18.09 22.77 24.13
C GLY A 887 -17.83 24.25 23.85
N PHE A 888 -18.78 25.07 24.29
CA PHE A 888 -18.55 26.48 24.54
C PHE A 888 -17.41 26.58 25.56
N PHE A 889 -16.28 27.16 25.14
CA PHE A 889 -15.27 27.77 25.99
C PHE A 889 -14.42 26.80 26.85
N LYS A 890 -13.10 26.75 26.57
CA LYS A 890 -12.09 26.09 27.44
C LYS A 890 -11.37 27.15 28.27
N SER A 891 -10.83 26.76 29.43
CA SER A 891 -10.11 27.59 30.40
C SER A 891 -8.91 28.36 29.83
N ASN A 892 -8.69 29.55 30.37
CA ASN A 892 -7.75 30.57 29.90
C ASN A 892 -6.28 30.20 30.08
N SER A 893 -5.46 30.48 29.05
CA SER A 893 -4.00 30.59 29.17
C SER A 893 -3.69 31.95 29.80
N GLY A 894 -2.94 31.96 30.92
CA GLY A 894 -2.60 33.17 31.64
C GLY A 894 -1.71 34.09 30.81
N ASN A 895 -2.24 35.24 30.41
CA ASN A 895 -1.41 36.36 29.96
C ASN A 895 -0.66 36.93 31.18
N PRO A 896 0.65 37.23 31.06
CA PRO A 896 1.36 38.01 32.09
C PRO A 896 0.68 39.38 32.26
N ASN A 897 0.75 39.97 33.45
CA ASN A 897 0.17 41.29 33.80
C ASN A 897 -1.37 41.38 33.68
N THR A 898 -2.08 40.25 33.76
CA THR A 898 -3.55 40.22 33.77
C THR A 898 -4.09 40.12 35.20
N PHE A 899 -4.95 41.06 35.59
CA PHE A 899 -5.76 40.95 36.80
C PHE A 899 -7.19 40.58 36.44
N ARG A 900 -7.71 39.51 37.03
CA ARG A 900 -9.09 39.05 36.79
C ARG A 900 -9.90 39.04 38.07
N ILE A 901 -11.14 39.49 37.94
CA ILE A 901 -12.13 39.49 39.01
C ILE A 901 -13.31 38.67 38.52
N THR A 902 -13.62 37.59 39.21
CA THR A 902 -14.72 36.70 38.85
C THR A 902 -15.81 36.78 39.92
N MET A 903 -17.00 37.22 39.54
CA MET A 903 -18.20 37.12 40.36
C MET A 903 -18.85 35.75 40.13
N VAL A 904 -18.91 34.93 41.17
CA VAL A 904 -19.44 33.56 41.12
C VAL A 904 -20.73 33.47 41.91
N GLN A 905 -21.79 33.00 41.26
CA GLN A 905 -23.03 32.58 41.93
C GLN A 905 -22.98 31.08 42.26
N ASP A 906 -22.63 30.26 41.28
CA ASP A 906 -22.46 28.80 41.40
C ASP A 906 -21.51 28.27 40.31
N SER A 907 -21.45 26.93 40.12
CA SER A 907 -20.56 26.30 39.13
C SER A 907 -20.95 26.56 37.66
N VAL A 908 -22.15 27.07 37.39
CA VAL A 908 -22.69 27.32 36.05
C VAL A 908 -22.78 28.82 35.78
N VAL A 909 -23.21 29.61 36.76
CA VAL A 909 -23.45 31.05 36.63
C VAL A 909 -22.33 31.84 37.29
N TRP A 910 -21.53 32.48 36.44
CA TRP A 910 -20.45 33.36 36.83
C TRP A 910 -20.18 34.38 35.72
N ASP A 911 -19.61 35.51 36.10
CA ASP A 911 -19.21 36.60 35.20
C ASP A 911 -17.87 37.16 35.66
N ASP A 912 -17.02 37.59 34.74
CA ASP A 912 -15.74 38.19 35.09
C ASP A 912 -15.44 39.51 34.37
N ALA A 913 -14.60 40.30 35.01
CA ALA A 913 -14.00 41.51 34.46
C ALA A 913 -12.47 41.37 34.50
N VAL A 914 -11.81 41.89 33.46
CA VAL A 914 -10.37 41.71 33.23
C VAL A 914 -9.69 43.06 33.08
N PHE A 915 -8.55 43.20 33.75
CA PHE A 915 -7.59 44.27 33.51
C PHE A 915 -6.32 43.68 32.88
N ASN A 916 -5.82 44.31 31.83
CA ASN A 916 -4.50 44.01 31.28
C ASN A 916 -3.63 45.25 31.50
N PHE A 917 -2.49 45.11 32.19
CA PHE A 917 -1.63 46.25 32.50
C PHE A 917 -0.47 46.41 31.50
N ASP A 918 -0.40 47.56 30.84
CA ASP A 918 0.73 47.97 29.99
C ASP A 918 0.79 49.50 29.86
N ASN A 919 1.98 50.10 29.89
CA ASN A 919 2.15 51.56 29.80
C ASN A 919 1.69 52.19 28.47
N THR A 920 1.42 51.40 27.44
CA THR A 920 0.86 51.86 26.15
C THR A 920 -0.66 52.05 26.16
N PHE A 921 -1.35 51.60 27.21
CA PHE A 921 -2.79 51.72 27.34
C PHE A 921 -3.25 53.05 27.97
N ASP A 922 -4.53 53.38 27.85
CA ASP A 922 -5.15 54.63 28.31
C ASP A 922 -6.22 54.36 29.39
N ARG A 923 -6.56 55.36 30.21
CA ARG A 923 -7.60 55.24 31.25
C ARG A 923 -9.02 55.46 30.70
N THR A 924 -9.14 56.04 29.52
CA THR A 924 -10.39 56.27 28.76
C THR A 924 -10.70 55.11 27.83
N TYR A 925 -11.98 54.94 27.47
CA TYR A 925 -12.40 53.84 26.59
C TYR A 925 -11.79 53.91 25.19
N GLN A 926 -10.94 52.93 24.88
CA GLN A 926 -10.31 52.79 23.56
C GLN A 926 -11.10 51.85 22.65
N LYS A 927 -12.04 52.44 21.91
CA LYS A 927 -13.00 51.69 21.06
C LYS A 927 -12.37 50.76 19.99
N GLU A 928 -11.15 51.06 19.52
CA GLU A 928 -10.44 50.26 18.51
C GLU A 928 -9.27 49.43 19.08
N THR A 929 -8.63 49.87 20.16
CA THR A 929 -7.36 49.30 20.65
C THR A 929 -7.52 48.47 21.94
N GLY A 930 -8.54 47.63 21.96
CA GLY A 930 -8.60 46.46 22.84
C GLY A 930 -9.42 46.60 24.12
N ASP A 931 -10.12 47.71 24.38
CA ASP A 931 -11.15 47.72 25.43
C ASP A 931 -12.43 47.02 24.97
N ALA A 932 -13.14 46.45 25.93
CA ALA A 932 -14.43 45.81 25.68
C ALA A 932 -15.51 46.40 26.58
N LEU A 933 -16.55 46.95 25.96
CA LEU A 933 -17.76 47.41 26.65
C LEU A 933 -18.47 46.25 27.34
N LYS A 934 -19.13 46.53 28.47
CA LYS A 934 -19.98 45.55 29.14
C LYS A 934 -21.33 45.43 28.42
N LEU A 935 -21.54 44.32 27.72
CA LEU A 935 -22.90 43.88 27.39
C LEU A 935 -23.54 43.24 28.62
N VAL A 936 -24.74 43.71 28.96
CA VAL A 936 -25.46 43.26 30.14
C VAL A 936 -25.96 41.82 29.94
N ASN A 937 -25.52 40.95 30.84
CA ASN A 937 -25.96 39.57 31.00
C ASN A 937 -27.34 39.50 31.66
N SER A 938 -28.07 38.40 31.45
CA SER A 938 -29.39 38.20 32.06
C SER A 938 -29.33 37.66 33.49
N SER A 939 -28.20 37.09 33.91
CA SER A 939 -28.00 36.49 35.22
C SER A 939 -27.30 37.45 36.19
N ILE A 940 -25.98 37.59 36.06
CA ILE A 940 -25.14 38.45 36.88
C ILE A 940 -24.19 39.27 36.01
N ASN A 941 -23.83 40.45 36.49
CA ASN A 941 -22.98 41.40 35.79
C ASN A 941 -21.88 41.92 36.71
N LEU A 942 -20.67 42.00 36.18
CA LEU A 942 -19.52 42.66 36.76
C LEU A 942 -18.81 43.47 35.65
N TRP A 943 -18.39 44.69 35.98
CA TRP A 943 -17.60 45.52 35.07
C TRP A 943 -16.77 46.55 35.86
N SER A 944 -15.78 47.11 35.17
CA SER A 944 -15.02 48.29 35.60
C SER A 944 -15.51 49.53 34.88
N VAL A 945 -15.30 50.71 35.45
CA VAL A 945 -15.67 51.99 34.82
C VAL A 945 -14.40 52.73 34.42
N SER A 946 -14.31 53.13 33.14
CA SER A 946 -13.21 53.96 32.62
C SER A 946 -13.31 55.40 33.10
N SER A 947 -12.26 56.20 32.92
CA SER A 947 -12.24 57.61 33.36
C SER A 947 -13.22 58.53 32.62
N ASP A 948 -13.68 58.11 31.43
CA ASP A 948 -14.73 58.75 30.63
C ASP A 948 -16.14 58.16 30.87
N ASN A 949 -16.30 57.37 31.93
CA ASN A 949 -17.57 56.79 32.42
C ASN A 949 -18.18 55.69 31.53
N GLU A 950 -17.37 54.98 30.74
CA GLU A 950 -17.82 53.81 29.99
C GLU A 950 -17.68 52.54 30.85
N ASN A 951 -18.65 51.63 30.72
CA ASN A 951 -18.66 50.36 31.44
C ASN A 951 -17.88 49.31 30.65
N LEU A 952 -16.77 48.82 31.20
CA LEU A 952 -15.82 47.91 30.55
C LEU A 952 -15.75 46.54 31.23
N VAL A 953 -15.89 45.47 30.45
CA VAL A 953 -15.67 44.08 30.89
C VAL A 953 -14.23 43.62 30.67
N ILE A 954 -13.54 44.21 29.69
CA ILE A 954 -12.08 44.13 29.54
C ILE A 954 -11.56 45.56 29.49
N ASN A 955 -10.63 45.87 30.38
CA ASN A 955 -10.04 47.19 30.57
C ASN A 955 -8.52 47.06 30.38
N ASN A 956 -8.05 47.44 29.20
CA ASN A 956 -6.63 47.60 28.93
C ASN A 956 -6.19 48.88 29.63
N TYR A 957 -5.55 48.72 30.78
CA TYR A 957 -5.32 49.80 31.73
C TYR A 957 -3.82 50.12 31.80
N PRO A 958 -3.40 51.39 31.84
CA PRO A 958 -1.97 51.71 31.99
C PRO A 958 -1.40 51.08 33.25
N THR A 959 -0.14 50.66 33.24
CA THR A 959 0.50 50.19 34.46
C THR A 959 0.33 51.27 35.54
N PRO A 960 -0.23 50.95 36.72
CA PRO A 960 -0.44 51.93 37.77
C PRO A 960 0.89 52.63 38.11
N GLN A 961 0.90 53.96 38.24
CA GLN A 961 2.08 54.75 38.62
C GLN A 961 1.88 55.53 39.94
N GLN A 962 0.63 55.71 40.39
CA GLN A 962 0.24 56.31 41.67
C GLN A 962 -0.91 55.49 42.30
N THR A 963 -1.64 56.06 43.27
CA THR A 963 -2.92 55.54 43.76
C THR A 963 -4.01 55.75 42.72
N ASP A 964 -4.18 54.77 41.84
CA ASP A 964 -5.23 54.74 40.84
C ASP A 964 -6.48 54.08 41.45
N THR A 965 -7.64 54.74 41.36
CA THR A 965 -8.92 54.19 41.82
C THR A 965 -9.85 53.93 40.65
N VAL A 966 -10.27 52.68 40.47
CA VAL A 966 -11.22 52.25 39.45
C VAL A 966 -12.53 51.81 40.12
N VAL A 967 -13.66 52.37 39.67
CA VAL A 967 -14.98 51.97 40.17
C VAL A 967 -15.37 50.64 39.53
N LEU A 968 -15.94 49.74 40.34
CA LEU A 968 -16.59 48.53 39.86
C LEU A 968 -18.10 48.65 39.97
N GLY A 969 -18.79 48.18 38.94
CA GLY A 969 -20.24 47.98 38.94
C GLY A 969 -20.60 46.50 38.97
N MET A 970 -21.69 46.17 39.67
CA MET A 970 -22.24 44.81 39.65
C MET A 970 -23.76 44.83 39.74
N THR A 971 -24.42 43.88 39.07
CA THR A 971 -25.86 43.66 39.20
C THR A 971 -26.19 42.16 39.16
N SER A 972 -27.36 41.80 39.67
CA SER A 972 -27.91 40.45 39.55
C SER A 972 -29.42 40.54 39.33
N SER A 973 -29.97 39.68 38.48
CA SER A 973 -31.41 39.62 38.23
C SER A 973 -32.23 39.06 39.40
N ASN A 974 -31.64 38.20 40.23
CA ASN A 974 -32.32 37.53 41.35
C ASN A 974 -31.80 37.95 42.74
N GLY A 975 -30.77 38.78 42.82
CA GLY A 975 -30.07 39.07 44.06
C GLY A 975 -29.42 37.81 44.67
N GLY A 976 -28.84 37.94 45.87
CA GLY A 976 -28.20 36.82 46.58
C GLY A 976 -26.79 37.14 47.06
N ILE A 977 -26.10 36.09 47.53
CA ILE A 977 -24.70 36.15 47.95
C ILE A 977 -23.85 35.61 46.81
N PHE A 978 -22.86 36.39 46.40
CA PHE A 978 -21.90 36.05 45.35
C PHE A 978 -20.49 36.11 45.92
N THR A 979 -19.59 35.33 45.36
CA THR A 979 -18.17 35.37 45.71
C THR A 979 -17.40 36.06 44.60
N LEU A 980 -16.76 37.19 44.89
CA LEU A 980 -15.73 37.76 44.04
C LEU A 980 -14.44 36.98 44.27
N LYS A 981 -13.83 36.50 43.19
CA LYS A 981 -12.53 35.82 43.20
C LYS A 981 -11.50 36.65 42.46
N PHE A 982 -10.32 36.79 43.03
CA PHE A 982 -9.26 37.66 42.52
C PHE A 982 -8.07 36.82 42.05
N SER A 983 -7.73 36.93 40.77
CA SER A 983 -6.53 36.33 40.20
C SER A 983 -5.42 37.38 40.14
N THR A 984 -4.61 37.44 41.19
CA THR A 984 -3.54 38.45 41.36
C THR A 984 -2.15 37.93 40.99
N ASP A 985 -2.01 36.62 40.74
CA ASP A 985 -0.70 35.97 40.64
C ASP A 985 0.12 36.41 39.41
N SER A 986 -0.55 36.86 38.35
CA SER A 986 0.07 37.37 37.14
C SER A 986 0.39 38.87 37.20
N VAL A 987 0.06 39.55 38.31
CA VAL A 987 0.30 40.99 38.48
C VAL A 987 1.57 41.21 39.31
N PRO A 988 2.52 42.04 38.84
CA PRO A 988 3.77 42.33 39.55
C PRO A 988 3.54 42.77 41.01
N GLN A 989 4.36 42.28 41.96
CA GLN A 989 4.11 42.44 43.40
C GLN A 989 4.21 43.89 43.89
N GLU A 990 4.93 44.74 43.15
CA GLU A 990 5.04 46.18 43.37
C GLU A 990 3.71 46.93 43.16
N ILE A 991 2.72 46.31 42.49
CA ILE A 991 1.37 46.84 42.38
C ILE A 991 0.54 46.29 43.54
N LEU A 992 0.35 47.11 44.58
CA LEU A 992 -0.62 46.84 45.64
C LEU A 992 -2.04 46.98 45.11
N MET A 993 -2.95 46.15 45.61
CA MET A 993 -4.30 46.00 45.08
C MET A 993 -5.28 45.87 46.24
N PHE A 994 -6.17 46.85 46.38
CA PHE A 994 -7.20 46.85 47.43
C PHE A 994 -8.58 46.94 46.83
N LEU A 995 -9.53 46.18 47.36
CA LEU A 995 -10.95 46.37 47.13
C LEU A 995 -11.55 47.15 48.30
N ILE A 996 -12.16 48.29 48.03
CA ILE A 996 -13.00 49.02 48.98
C ILE A 996 -14.45 48.60 48.73
N ASP A 997 -15.11 48.04 49.75
CA ASP A 997 -16.56 47.78 49.78
C ASP A 997 -17.24 48.75 50.75
N GLU A 998 -17.74 49.86 50.21
CA GLU A 998 -18.38 50.95 50.96
C GLU A 998 -19.67 50.50 51.65
N TYR A 999 -20.37 49.50 51.12
CA TYR A 999 -21.59 48.96 51.72
C TYR A 999 -21.31 48.17 53.00
N ARG A 1000 -20.16 47.49 53.03
CA ARG A 1000 -19.69 46.74 54.22
C ARG A 1000 -18.72 47.53 55.09
N ASN A 1001 -18.33 48.73 54.67
CA ASN A 1001 -17.29 49.55 55.28
C ASN A 1001 -15.99 48.76 55.50
N ARG A 1002 -15.50 48.10 54.45
CA ARG A 1002 -14.30 47.25 54.48
C ARG A 1002 -13.34 47.57 53.36
N VAL A 1003 -12.05 47.50 53.68
CA VAL A 1003 -10.94 47.50 52.71
C VAL A 1003 -10.30 46.12 52.75
N VAL A 1004 -10.21 45.47 51.59
CA VAL A 1004 -9.75 44.11 51.42
C VAL A 1004 -8.49 44.13 50.57
N ASP A 1005 -7.37 43.65 51.11
CA ASP A 1005 -6.17 43.37 50.33
C ASP A 1005 -6.39 42.10 49.50
N VAL A 1006 -6.61 42.26 48.20
CA VAL A 1006 -7.03 41.15 47.34
C VAL A 1006 -5.92 40.13 47.06
N ARG A 1007 -4.67 40.44 47.44
CA ARG A 1007 -3.56 39.48 47.37
C ARG A 1007 -3.58 38.51 48.55
N LYS A 1008 -4.06 38.96 49.72
CA LYS A 1008 -4.22 38.14 50.94
C LYS A 1008 -5.57 37.44 50.97
N GLU A 1009 -6.64 38.18 50.72
CA GLU A 1009 -8.00 37.68 50.66
C GLU A 1009 -8.45 37.54 49.20
N LYS A 1010 -8.06 36.41 48.58
CA LYS A 1010 -8.36 36.13 47.16
C LYS A 1010 -9.86 35.87 46.88
N GLU A 1011 -10.70 35.79 47.92
CA GLU A 1011 -12.15 35.67 47.80
C GLU A 1011 -12.87 36.66 48.71
N TRP A 1012 -13.85 37.39 48.18
CA TRP A 1012 -14.69 38.32 48.95
C TRP A 1012 -16.17 38.09 48.67
N LYS A 1013 -16.99 37.93 49.72
CA LYS A 1013 -18.44 37.73 49.57
C LYS A 1013 -19.19 39.06 49.49
N VAL A 1014 -19.96 39.24 48.42
CA VAL A 1014 -20.85 40.38 48.21
C VAL A 1014 -22.31 39.95 48.29
N LEU A 1015 -23.15 40.75 48.95
CA LEU A 1015 -24.60 40.56 49.02
C LEU A 1015 -25.26 41.61 48.12
N ILE A 1016 -26.15 41.18 47.22
CA ILE A 1016 -27.07 42.05 46.47
C ILE A 1016 -28.48 41.72 46.94
N ASN A 1017 -29.23 42.73 47.39
CA ASN A 1017 -30.60 42.56 47.89
C ASN A 1017 -31.46 43.77 47.46
N ALA A 1018 -32.63 43.94 48.08
CA ALA A 1018 -33.56 45.03 47.74
C ALA A 1018 -33.05 46.44 48.09
N ASP A 1019 -31.99 46.57 48.90
CA ASP A 1019 -31.34 47.84 49.19
C ASP A 1019 -30.55 48.31 47.96
N SER A 1020 -30.91 49.48 47.41
CA SER A 1020 -30.24 50.05 46.24
C SER A 1020 -28.76 50.31 46.47
N GLN A 1021 -28.31 50.54 47.71
CA GLN A 1021 -26.89 50.71 48.04
C GLN A 1021 -26.11 49.40 47.94
N SER A 1022 -26.78 48.25 47.98
CA SER A 1022 -26.13 46.94 47.82
C SER A 1022 -25.62 46.69 46.41
N TYR A 1023 -26.06 47.44 45.39
CA TYR A 1023 -25.56 47.34 44.01
C TYR A 1023 -25.31 48.71 43.37
N ALA A 1024 -25.24 49.78 44.16
CA ALA A 1024 -24.98 51.13 43.68
C ALA A 1024 -23.59 51.23 43.02
N LEU A 1025 -23.52 51.98 41.92
CA LEU A 1025 -22.26 52.33 41.28
C LEU A 1025 -21.40 53.13 42.27
N GLY A 1026 -20.16 52.70 42.49
CA GLY A 1026 -19.26 53.29 43.50
C GLY A 1026 -19.24 52.55 44.84
N ARG A 1027 -20.10 51.53 45.06
CA ARG A 1027 -20.00 50.63 46.22
C ARG A 1027 -18.63 49.94 46.27
N LEU A 1028 -18.22 49.37 45.14
CA LEU A 1028 -16.95 48.68 45.02
C LEU A 1028 -15.95 49.56 44.27
N LYS A 1029 -14.76 49.72 44.83
CA LYS A 1029 -13.65 50.43 44.19
C LYS A 1029 -12.39 49.58 44.29
N LEU A 1030 -11.65 49.46 43.19
CA LEU A 1030 -10.30 48.92 43.20
C LEU A 1030 -9.31 50.06 43.32
N VAL A 1031 -8.40 49.95 44.28
CA VAL A 1031 -7.29 50.87 44.44
C VAL A 1031 -6.02 50.13 44.07
N PHE A 1032 -5.38 50.56 42.99
CA PHE A 1032 -4.07 50.10 42.58
C PHE A 1032 -3.02 51.12 43.04
N MET A 1033 -1.93 50.65 43.62
CA MET A 1033 -0.82 51.52 44.01
C MET A 1033 0.49 50.85 43.62
N ASN A 1034 1.23 51.49 42.71
CA ASN A 1034 2.57 51.05 42.37
C ASN A 1034 3.58 51.68 43.33
N VAL A 1035 4.35 50.83 43.97
CA VAL A 1035 5.31 51.23 45.01
C VAL A 1035 6.73 51.38 44.48
N GLY A 1036 6.98 51.14 43.18
CA GLY A 1036 8.27 51.32 42.49
C GLY A 1036 9.31 50.22 42.80
N ASP A 1037 10.43 50.24 42.04
CA ASP A 1037 11.55 49.31 42.25
C ASP A 1037 12.21 49.49 43.63
N ILE A 1038 12.56 48.36 44.23
CA ILE A 1038 13.20 48.30 45.53
C ILE A 1038 14.71 48.29 45.33
N GLU A 1039 15.37 49.45 45.43
CA GLU A 1039 16.83 49.48 45.52
C GLU A 1039 17.28 48.81 46.83
N ASN A 1040 18.10 47.77 46.70
CA ASN A 1040 18.86 47.21 47.81
C ASN A 1040 20.24 47.85 47.81
N LEU A 1041 20.50 48.79 48.73
CA LEU A 1041 21.86 49.27 48.95
C LEU A 1041 22.54 48.24 49.86
N PHE A 1042 23.36 47.37 49.26
CA PHE A 1042 24.16 46.38 49.97
C PHE A 1042 25.61 46.86 50.08
N THR A 1043 26.18 46.79 51.28
CA THR A 1043 27.58 47.08 51.51
C THR A 1043 28.19 46.04 52.44
N ALA A 1044 29.42 45.63 52.13
CA ALA A 1044 30.24 44.83 53.02
C ALA A 1044 31.45 45.66 53.44
N THR A 1045 31.67 45.81 54.74
CA THR A 1045 32.79 46.61 55.26
C THR A 1045 33.54 45.87 56.35
N THR A 1046 34.86 46.09 56.43
CA THR A 1046 35.64 45.57 57.55
C THR A 1046 35.23 46.28 58.83
N ILE A 1047 35.09 45.53 59.93
CA ILE A 1047 35.03 46.16 61.25
C ILE A 1047 36.48 46.45 61.65
N SER A 1048 36.82 47.73 61.76
CA SER A 1048 38.19 48.15 62.06
C SER A 1048 38.76 47.36 63.24
N ASN A 1049 39.90 46.71 63.00
CA ASN A 1049 40.71 46.02 64.01
C ASN A 1049 40.12 44.70 64.55
N GLN A 1050 39.20 44.06 63.81
CA GLN A 1050 38.72 42.71 64.05
C GLN A 1050 38.67 41.91 62.73
N LEU A 1051 38.95 40.60 62.77
CA LEU A 1051 38.73 39.72 61.60
C LEU A 1051 37.23 39.43 61.49
N LYS A 1052 36.46 40.45 61.14
CA LYS A 1052 35.00 40.42 61.02
C LYS A 1052 34.55 41.37 59.92
N THR A 1053 33.56 40.96 59.15
CA THR A 1053 32.92 41.80 58.15
C THR A 1053 31.53 42.18 58.63
N GLU A 1054 31.23 43.47 58.65
CA GLU A 1054 29.85 43.96 58.82
C GLU A 1054 29.20 44.00 57.44
N LEU A 1055 28.12 43.24 57.28
CA LEU A 1055 27.25 43.27 56.12
C LEU A 1055 26.05 44.12 56.47
N THR A 1056 25.91 45.27 55.84
CA THR A 1056 24.73 46.12 55.98
C THR A 1056 23.97 46.14 54.68
N TRP A 1057 22.67 45.98 54.74
CA TRP A 1057 21.81 46.25 53.61
C TRP A 1057 20.58 46.99 54.05
N SER A 1058 20.07 47.80 53.15
CA SER A 1058 18.82 48.47 53.36
C SER A 1058 17.88 48.17 52.21
N SER A 1059 16.62 47.94 52.54
CA SER A 1059 15.55 47.90 51.56
C SER A 1059 14.72 49.14 51.75
N THR A 1060 14.59 49.96 50.70
CA THR A 1060 13.76 51.17 50.75
C THR A 1060 12.29 50.83 51.02
N LYS A 1061 11.83 49.66 50.57
CA LYS A 1061 10.48 49.10 50.82
C LYS A 1061 10.55 47.56 50.85
N GLU A 1062 9.70 46.92 51.64
CA GLU A 1062 9.54 45.46 51.67
C GLU A 1062 8.09 45.12 51.38
N VAL A 1063 7.84 44.59 50.19
CA VAL A 1063 6.49 44.27 49.72
C VAL A 1063 6.44 42.79 49.42
N TYR A 1064 5.72 42.02 50.25
CA TYR A 1064 5.61 40.55 50.18
C TYR A 1064 6.97 39.81 50.15
N THR A 1065 7.96 40.39 50.84
CA THR A 1065 9.26 39.77 51.08
C THR A 1065 9.15 38.72 52.19
N SER A 1066 9.63 37.51 51.93
CA SER A 1066 9.58 36.41 52.91
C SER A 1066 10.88 36.28 53.70
N LYS A 1067 12.04 36.47 53.07
CA LYS A 1067 13.33 36.35 53.76
C LYS A 1067 14.48 36.99 53.00
N TYR A 1068 15.56 37.25 53.72
CA TYR A 1068 16.89 37.53 53.17
C TYR A 1068 17.83 36.38 53.50
N GLU A 1069 18.68 35.99 52.56
CA GLU A 1069 19.77 35.04 52.78
C GLU A 1069 21.09 35.68 52.39
N LEU A 1070 22.11 35.51 53.24
CA LEU A 1070 23.43 36.10 53.06
C LEU A 1070 24.42 34.98 52.76
N TYR A 1071 25.20 35.18 51.72
CA TYR A 1071 26.17 34.21 51.24
C TYR A 1071 27.60 34.76 51.26
N HIS A 1072 28.57 33.87 51.46
CA HIS A 1072 30.01 34.15 51.47
C HIS A 1072 30.77 33.22 50.52
N SER A 1073 31.75 33.78 49.81
CA SER A 1073 32.66 33.08 48.90
C SER A 1073 34.08 33.66 48.98
N THR A 1074 35.09 32.89 48.60
CA THR A 1074 36.47 33.38 48.38
C THR A 1074 36.87 33.40 46.90
N ASP A 1075 36.04 32.87 46.00
CA ASP A 1075 36.36 32.65 44.58
C ASP A 1075 35.31 33.17 43.59
N SER A 1076 34.23 33.79 44.08
CA SER A 1076 33.06 34.27 43.30
C SER A 1076 32.23 33.18 42.62
N LEU A 1077 32.56 31.90 42.76
CA LEU A 1077 31.89 30.79 42.08
C LEU A 1077 31.13 29.89 43.06
N HIS A 1078 31.71 29.67 44.24
CA HIS A 1078 31.11 28.85 45.27
C HIS A 1078 30.67 29.72 46.45
N PHE A 1079 29.37 29.99 46.52
CA PHE A 1079 28.76 30.75 47.61
C PHE A 1079 28.20 29.80 48.67
N THR A 1080 28.55 30.06 49.93
CA THR A 1080 28.07 29.32 51.09
C THR A 1080 27.14 30.20 51.92
N LEU A 1081 26.00 29.65 52.34
CA LEU A 1081 25.03 30.38 53.16
C LEU A 1081 25.63 30.63 54.55
N ILE A 1082 25.73 31.89 54.95
CA ILE A 1082 26.28 32.29 56.26
C ILE A 1082 25.20 32.81 57.22
N HIS A 1083 24.06 33.29 56.70
CA HIS A 1083 22.93 33.71 57.53
C HIS A 1083 21.61 33.76 56.74
N SER A 1084 20.48 33.66 57.45
CA SER A 1084 19.16 33.87 56.89
C SER A 1084 18.30 34.62 57.91
N ILE A 1085 17.49 35.55 57.40
CA ILE A 1085 16.52 36.34 58.17
C ILE A 1085 15.17 36.11 57.53
N ASP A 1086 14.30 35.40 58.24
CA ASP A 1086 12.89 35.27 57.87
C ASP A 1086 12.12 36.52 58.30
N LEU A 1087 11.20 36.96 57.44
CA LEU A 1087 10.30 38.08 57.66
C LEU A 1087 8.86 37.57 57.71
N ASP A 1088 8.06 38.11 58.64
CA ASP A 1088 6.65 37.74 58.82
C ASP A 1088 5.74 38.38 57.75
N ASP A 1089 5.88 37.99 56.47
CA ASP A 1089 5.03 38.43 55.34
C ASP A 1089 4.59 39.91 55.43
N THR A 1090 5.58 40.79 55.65
CA THR A 1090 5.33 42.17 56.05
C THR A 1090 5.25 43.09 54.83
N LEU A 1091 4.16 43.85 54.73
CA LEU A 1091 4.08 45.06 53.91
C LEU A 1091 4.71 46.21 54.70
N LYS A 1092 6.00 46.48 54.49
CA LYS A 1092 6.68 47.67 55.06
C LYS A 1092 6.98 48.66 53.94
N MET A 1093 6.37 49.84 54.07
CA MET A 1093 6.48 50.92 53.09
C MET A 1093 7.65 51.88 53.39
N ASP A 1094 8.30 51.71 54.53
CA ASP A 1094 9.43 52.51 55.00
C ASP A 1094 10.75 51.74 54.85
N LYS A 1095 11.86 52.50 54.81
CA LYS A 1095 13.21 51.96 54.76
C LYS A 1095 13.45 51.00 55.93
N SER A 1096 13.82 49.77 55.63
CA SER A 1096 14.26 48.78 56.60
C SER A 1096 15.77 48.58 56.46
N ASP A 1097 16.48 48.86 57.54
CA ASP A 1097 17.93 48.69 57.64
C ASP A 1097 18.22 47.39 58.39
N TYR A 1098 19.09 46.57 57.79
CA TYR A 1098 19.55 45.32 58.36
C TYR A 1098 21.08 45.33 58.44
N SER A 1099 21.58 44.66 59.48
CA SER A 1099 23.00 44.37 59.56
C SER A 1099 23.23 42.95 60.06
N PHE A 1100 24.33 42.37 59.60
CA PHE A 1100 24.82 41.08 60.04
C PHE A 1100 26.34 41.12 60.09
N THR A 1101 26.91 40.78 61.24
CA THR A 1101 28.36 40.63 61.37
C THR A 1101 28.78 39.19 61.06
N HIS A 1102 29.49 38.99 59.94
CA HIS A 1102 30.21 37.75 59.70
C HIS A 1102 31.44 37.71 60.63
N ASN A 1103 31.40 36.85 61.65
CA ASN A 1103 32.39 36.83 62.72
C ASN A 1103 33.70 36.09 62.38
N ASN A 1104 33.73 35.30 61.30
CA ASN A 1104 34.88 34.46 60.92
C ASN A 1104 35.21 34.54 59.41
N PRO A 1105 35.35 35.73 58.80
CA PRO A 1105 35.90 35.85 57.45
C PRO A 1105 37.31 35.26 57.37
N LEU A 1106 37.69 34.82 56.18
CA LEU A 1106 39.01 34.25 55.93
C LEU A 1106 40.04 35.36 55.71
N ILE A 1107 41.31 35.10 56.04
CA ILE A 1107 42.40 36.02 55.70
C ILE A 1107 42.57 36.02 54.17
N GLY A 1108 42.61 37.20 53.56
CA GLY A 1108 42.54 37.38 52.10
C GLY A 1108 41.16 37.83 51.61
N LYS A 1109 40.81 37.44 50.38
CA LYS A 1109 39.62 37.91 49.66
C LYS A 1109 38.34 37.26 50.20
N ASN A 1110 37.34 38.06 50.57
CA ASN A 1110 36.01 37.60 50.98
C ASN A 1110 34.96 38.33 50.14
N ILE A 1111 33.99 37.59 49.61
CA ILE A 1111 32.97 38.11 48.69
C ILE A 1111 31.62 37.72 49.26
N TYR A 1112 30.70 38.68 49.26
CA TYR A 1112 29.39 38.52 49.86
C TYR A 1112 28.28 38.83 48.86
N GLN A 1113 27.14 38.15 49.02
CA GLN A 1113 25.93 38.38 48.24
C GLN A 1113 24.72 38.25 49.15
N ILE A 1114 23.69 39.05 48.89
CA ILE A 1114 22.39 38.93 49.55
C ILE A 1114 21.33 38.53 48.54
N ASN A 1115 20.57 37.50 48.90
CA ASN A 1115 19.44 36.99 48.14
C ASN A 1115 18.16 37.40 48.86
N LYS A 1116 17.33 38.21 48.21
CA LYS A 1116 16.00 38.58 48.69
C LYS A 1116 14.98 37.63 48.11
N TYR A 1117 14.24 36.93 48.96
CA TYR A 1117 13.18 36.03 48.55
C TYR A 1117 11.81 36.66 48.78
N ASN A 1118 10.91 36.44 47.83
CA ASN A 1118 9.50 36.71 48.03
C ASN A 1118 8.77 35.50 48.62
N ASN A 1119 7.49 35.65 48.93
CA ASN A 1119 6.66 34.58 49.50
C ASN A 1119 6.43 33.37 48.59
N LYS A 1120 6.84 33.44 47.31
CA LYS A 1120 6.80 32.32 46.35
C LYS A 1120 8.14 31.59 46.24
N GLY A 1121 9.17 32.06 46.95
CA GLY A 1121 10.54 31.53 46.88
C GLY A 1121 11.33 32.02 45.66
N GLU A 1122 10.81 33.01 44.92
CA GLU A 1122 11.56 33.65 43.83
C GLU A 1122 12.60 34.60 44.43
N VAL A 1123 13.77 34.67 43.81
CA VAL A 1123 14.96 35.34 44.36
C VAL A 1123 15.39 36.52 43.49
N VAL A 1124 15.65 37.65 44.14
CA VAL A 1124 16.38 38.79 43.57
C VAL A 1124 17.75 38.85 44.23
N TYR A 1125 18.80 38.79 43.42
CA TYR A 1125 20.18 38.83 43.88
C TYR A 1125 20.66 40.28 43.99
N SER A 1126 21.40 40.61 45.04
CA SER A 1126 22.19 41.83 45.09
C SER A 1126 23.41 41.74 44.18
N ASP A 1127 24.02 42.90 43.89
CA ASP A 1127 25.43 42.94 43.48
C ASP A 1127 26.32 42.29 44.56
N VAL A 1128 27.49 41.80 44.15
CA VAL A 1128 28.44 41.17 45.07
C VAL A 1128 29.37 42.22 45.67
N GLU A 1129 29.58 42.14 46.98
CA GLU A 1129 30.46 43.06 47.71
C GLU A 1129 31.72 42.34 48.16
N GLU A 1130 32.88 42.94 47.88
CA GLU A 1130 34.19 42.35 48.13
C GLU A 1130 34.90 43.05 49.29
N VAL A 1131 35.42 42.26 50.23
CA VAL A 1131 36.17 42.71 51.40
C VAL A 1131 37.48 41.91 51.50
N LEU A 1132 38.61 42.62 51.46
CA LEU A 1132 39.94 42.05 51.59
C LEU A 1132 40.45 42.24 53.03
N PHE A 1133 40.85 41.16 53.69
CA PHE A 1133 41.63 41.23 54.94
C PHE A 1133 43.11 40.97 54.60
N ASP A 1134 43.85 42.05 54.41
CA ASP A 1134 45.30 42.06 54.28
C ASP A 1134 45.97 42.42 55.62
N ASP A 1135 47.28 42.20 55.74
CA ASP A 1135 48.05 42.45 56.98
C ASP A 1135 48.02 43.92 57.45
N VAL A 1136 47.47 44.84 56.65
CA VAL A 1136 47.37 46.28 56.96
C VAL A 1136 46.07 46.64 57.67
N THR A 1137 44.98 45.90 57.47
CA THR A 1137 43.62 46.26 57.95
C THR A 1137 43.23 45.73 59.34
N LEU A 1138 44.09 44.92 60.00
CA LEU A 1138 43.87 44.41 61.37
C LEU A 1138 44.66 45.17 62.47
N SER A 1139 45.22 46.33 62.14
CA SER A 1139 46.10 47.08 63.04
C SER A 1139 45.36 47.98 64.04
N LEU A 1140 44.76 47.41 65.09
CA LEU A 1140 44.64 48.05 66.43
C LEU A 1140 44.06 47.12 67.52
N VAL A 1141 44.45 45.84 67.58
CA VAL A 1141 44.57 45.12 68.87
C VAL A 1141 45.76 44.15 68.77
N LYS A 1142 46.99 44.69 68.78
CA LYS A 1142 48.10 43.95 69.40
C LYS A 1142 48.10 44.32 70.90
N PRO A 1143 47.79 43.37 71.81
CA PRO A 1143 48.09 43.55 73.21
C PRO A 1143 49.61 43.63 73.34
N LYS A 1144 50.06 44.73 73.97
CA LYS A 1144 51.39 45.00 74.53
C LYS A 1144 52.35 43.80 74.44
N GLU A 1145 53.39 43.94 73.62
CA GLU A 1145 54.43 42.93 73.45
C GLU A 1145 54.99 42.47 74.79
N SER A 1146 55.08 41.15 74.95
CA SER A 1146 55.92 40.53 75.96
C SER A 1146 57.31 40.41 75.35
N ASN A 1147 58.32 41.03 75.98
CA ASN A 1147 59.73 41.14 75.55
C ASN A 1147 60.46 39.79 75.44
N TRP A 1148 60.03 38.89 74.56
CA TRP A 1148 60.70 37.62 74.29
C TRP A 1148 61.81 37.80 73.26
N ILE A 1149 63.03 37.44 73.63
CA ILE A 1149 64.23 37.61 72.79
C ILE A 1149 64.84 36.24 72.52
N LEU A 1150 65.16 35.97 71.25
CA LEU A 1150 65.93 34.81 70.82
C LEU A 1150 67.38 35.18 70.56
N TYR A 1151 68.29 34.35 71.05
CA TYR A 1151 69.73 34.53 70.83
C TYR A 1151 70.48 33.18 70.92
N PRO A 1152 71.56 32.96 70.16
CA PRO A 1152 71.96 33.72 68.99
C PRO A 1152 71.04 33.41 67.80
N VAL A 1153 70.79 34.41 66.95
CA VAL A 1153 70.16 34.23 65.63
C VAL A 1153 71.07 34.94 64.62
N PRO A 1154 71.79 34.23 63.72
CA PRO A 1154 71.69 32.79 63.42
C PRO A 1154 72.24 31.86 64.51
N VAL A 1155 71.71 30.63 64.58
CA VAL A 1155 72.10 29.60 65.56
C VAL A 1155 72.74 28.39 64.88
N ASN A 1156 73.70 27.75 65.54
CA ASN A 1156 74.31 26.51 65.05
C ASN A 1156 73.84 25.26 65.82
N SER A 1157 73.64 25.33 67.13
CA SER A 1157 73.35 24.13 67.95
C SER A 1157 72.36 24.38 69.09
N THR A 1158 72.55 25.42 69.89
CA THR A 1158 71.65 25.72 71.02
C THR A 1158 71.09 27.13 70.89
N LEU A 1159 69.76 27.24 70.96
CA LEU A 1159 69.02 28.48 70.86
C LEU A 1159 68.46 28.88 72.23
N TYR A 1160 68.66 30.13 72.65
CA TYR A 1160 68.25 30.62 73.97
C TYR A 1160 67.07 31.57 73.83
N LEU A 1161 66.07 31.38 74.68
CA LEU A 1161 64.91 32.25 74.83
C LEU A 1161 64.99 32.97 76.18
N MET A 1162 64.90 34.30 76.14
CA MET A 1162 65.07 35.17 77.29
C MET A 1162 63.91 36.17 77.41
N ARG A 1163 63.61 36.57 78.65
CA ARG A 1163 62.71 37.68 79.01
C ARG A 1163 63.05 38.19 80.41
N ASP A 1164 62.74 39.45 80.73
CA ASP A 1164 62.88 39.99 82.09
C ASP A 1164 62.13 39.13 83.13
N ARG A 1165 62.87 38.61 84.12
CA ARG A 1165 62.39 37.76 85.23
C ARG A 1165 61.73 36.43 84.80
N LEU A 1166 62.38 35.69 83.92
CA LEU A 1166 61.93 34.37 83.45
C LEU A 1166 62.06 33.28 84.53
N SER A 1167 61.03 32.45 84.71
CA SER A 1167 61.05 31.28 85.58
C SER A 1167 60.81 29.98 84.78
N SER A 1168 61.11 28.82 85.38
CA SER A 1168 60.97 27.51 84.74
C SER A 1168 59.51 27.12 84.40
N SER A 1169 58.51 27.86 84.88
CA SER A 1169 57.08 27.60 84.67
C SER A 1169 56.38 28.56 83.70
N ASP A 1170 57.08 29.53 83.10
CA ASP A 1170 56.46 30.59 82.29
C ASP A 1170 56.09 30.19 80.86
N VAL A 1171 56.66 29.09 80.34
CA VAL A 1171 56.39 28.56 79.00
C VAL A 1171 55.68 27.22 79.11
N VAL A 1172 54.44 27.15 78.60
CA VAL A 1172 53.60 25.95 78.63
C VAL A 1172 53.90 25.02 77.46
N SER A 1173 54.17 25.58 76.28
CA SER A 1173 54.59 24.81 75.12
C SER A 1173 55.46 25.65 74.18
N ALA A 1174 56.44 25.01 73.55
CA ALA A 1174 57.23 25.60 72.48
C ALA A 1174 57.37 24.57 71.35
N LYS A 1175 57.15 25.00 70.11
CA LYS A 1175 57.11 24.16 68.91
C LYS A 1175 57.84 24.84 67.76
N ILE A 1176 58.65 24.10 67.02
CA ILE A 1176 59.41 24.63 65.88
C ILE A 1176 58.75 24.21 64.57
N TYR A 1177 58.62 25.15 63.64
CA TYR A 1177 58.09 24.93 62.29
C TYR A 1177 59.12 25.31 61.22
N ASN A 1178 59.15 24.58 60.10
CA ASN A 1178 59.93 25.00 58.94
C ASN A 1178 59.24 26.12 58.15
N SER A 1179 59.89 26.64 57.12
CA SER A 1179 59.42 27.76 56.30
C SER A 1179 58.12 27.52 55.52
N ILE A 1180 57.69 26.26 55.37
CA ILE A 1180 56.40 25.90 54.74
C ILE A 1180 55.29 25.63 55.77
N GLY A 1181 55.54 25.86 57.06
CA GLY A 1181 54.56 25.77 58.14
C GLY A 1181 54.39 24.36 58.74
N GLN A 1182 55.30 23.44 58.47
CA GLN A 1182 55.26 22.07 58.98
C GLN A 1182 55.98 21.98 60.35
N GLU A 1183 55.36 21.36 61.34
CA GLU A 1183 55.93 21.21 62.71
C GLU A 1183 57.08 20.18 62.71
N ILE A 1184 58.27 20.59 63.15
CA ILE A 1184 59.52 19.81 63.04
C ILE A 1184 59.95 19.20 64.39
N SER A 1185 59.68 19.85 65.53
CA SER A 1185 60.07 19.32 66.85
C SER A 1185 59.23 19.86 68.02
N ILE A 1186 59.07 18.99 69.05
CA ILE A 1186 58.38 19.23 70.33
C ILE A 1186 59.36 18.87 71.47
N GLU A 1187 60.38 19.68 71.72
CA GLU A 1187 61.19 19.52 72.94
C GLU A 1187 60.82 20.57 73.98
N LYS A 1188 60.61 20.12 75.22
CA LYS A 1188 60.48 21.04 76.36
C LYS A 1188 61.87 21.67 76.64
N PRO A 1189 61.98 23.01 76.67
CA PRO A 1189 63.26 23.66 76.89
C PRO A 1189 63.82 23.37 78.28
N ILE A 1190 65.16 23.35 78.39
CA ILE A 1190 65.85 23.25 79.67
C ILE A 1190 65.98 24.65 80.25
N TYR A 1191 65.51 24.85 81.48
CA TYR A 1191 65.68 26.10 82.21
C TYR A 1191 67.03 26.10 82.94
N ASP A 1192 67.86 27.12 82.67
CA ASP A 1192 69.12 27.35 83.35
C ASP A 1192 69.35 28.86 83.57
N SER A 1193 69.56 29.23 84.83
CA SER A 1193 70.05 30.55 85.27
C SER A 1193 69.36 31.76 84.62
N GLY A 1194 68.03 31.70 84.47
CA GLY A 1194 67.21 32.81 83.92
C GLY A 1194 66.98 32.75 82.42
N THR A 1195 67.34 31.65 81.75
CA THR A 1195 67.13 31.43 80.30
C THR A 1195 66.53 30.06 80.01
N LEU A 1196 65.78 29.94 78.90
CA LEU A 1196 65.26 28.68 78.38
C LEU A 1196 66.07 28.26 77.14
N GLN A 1197 66.65 27.07 77.17
CA GLN A 1197 67.52 26.57 76.11
C GLN A 1197 66.83 25.50 75.26
N PHE A 1198 66.99 25.61 73.94
CA PHE A 1198 66.47 24.66 72.94
C PHE A 1198 67.62 24.06 72.15
N ASN A 1199 67.69 22.74 72.06
CA ASN A 1199 68.63 22.06 71.18
C ASN A 1199 68.06 22.06 69.75
N VAL A 1200 68.81 22.63 68.82
CA VAL A 1200 68.46 22.78 67.40
C VAL A 1200 69.59 22.28 66.50
N ALA A 1201 70.54 21.51 67.05
CA ALA A 1201 71.70 21.00 66.31
C ALA A 1201 71.31 20.10 65.13
N ASP A 1202 70.26 19.29 65.32
CA ASP A 1202 69.81 18.29 64.34
C ASP A 1202 68.88 18.88 63.25
N LEU A 1203 68.55 20.17 63.34
CA LEU A 1203 67.81 20.86 62.29
C LEU A 1203 68.72 21.15 61.10
N GLU A 1204 68.23 20.90 59.89
CA GLU A 1204 68.93 21.26 58.65
C GLU A 1204 69.08 22.78 58.51
N LYS A 1205 70.05 23.25 57.73
CA LYS A 1205 70.27 24.69 57.49
C LYS A 1205 69.04 25.32 56.85
N GLY A 1206 68.51 26.40 57.42
CA GLY A 1206 67.30 27.02 56.92
C GLY A 1206 66.65 27.99 57.89
N ASN A 1207 65.53 28.58 57.48
CA ASN A 1207 64.73 29.48 58.30
C ASN A 1207 63.61 28.72 58.99
N TYR A 1208 63.49 28.91 60.30
CA TYR A 1208 62.51 28.23 61.15
C TYR A 1208 61.75 29.24 62.01
N ILE A 1209 60.58 28.84 62.48
CA ILE A 1209 59.73 29.62 63.37
C ILE A 1209 59.57 28.85 64.68
N LEU A 1210 59.97 29.46 65.80
CA LEU A 1210 59.68 28.98 67.14
C LEU A 1210 58.37 29.61 67.64
N ASN A 1211 57.34 28.80 67.80
CA ASN A 1211 56.06 29.19 68.39
C ASN A 1211 56.01 28.80 69.86
N ILE A 1212 55.73 29.77 70.72
CA ILE A 1212 55.69 29.62 72.17
C ILE A 1212 54.30 29.97 72.67
N ILE A 1213 53.81 29.22 73.64
CA ILE A 1213 52.62 29.53 74.43
C ILE A 1213 53.06 29.72 75.89
N SER A 1214 52.83 30.90 76.43
CA SER A 1214 53.13 31.21 77.83
C SER A 1214 52.02 30.76 78.78
N ALA A 1215 52.34 30.69 80.08
CA ALA A 1215 51.41 30.26 81.14
C ALA A 1215 50.14 31.09 81.26
N ASP A 1216 50.15 32.33 80.77
CA ASP A 1216 48.99 33.22 80.66
C ASP A 1216 48.18 33.05 79.35
N GLY A 1217 48.49 32.01 78.56
CA GLY A 1217 47.76 31.63 77.35
C GLY A 1217 48.12 32.43 76.09
N LYS A 1218 49.07 33.37 76.18
CA LYS A 1218 49.51 34.17 75.02
C LYS A 1218 50.43 33.37 74.10
N ARG A 1219 50.37 33.67 72.80
CA ARG A 1219 51.19 33.03 71.77
C ARG A 1219 52.21 34.01 71.22
N ALA A 1220 53.46 33.57 71.08
CA ALA A 1220 54.54 34.31 70.43
C ALA A 1220 55.17 33.45 69.34
N SER A 1221 55.48 34.05 68.19
CA SER A 1221 56.12 33.41 67.05
C SER A 1221 57.40 34.16 66.73
N LEU A 1222 58.54 33.50 66.89
CA LEU A 1222 59.86 34.10 66.75
C LEU A 1222 60.63 33.36 65.67
N MET A 1223 61.15 34.09 64.68
CA MET A 1223 61.94 33.50 63.61
C MET A 1223 63.39 33.36 64.01
N PHE A 1224 64.02 32.25 63.61
CA PHE A 1224 65.46 32.10 63.67
C PHE A 1224 66.00 31.38 62.44
N GLN A 1225 67.24 31.68 62.09
CA GLN A 1225 67.96 31.02 61.01
C GLN A 1225 68.94 30.00 61.60
N LYS A 1226 68.86 28.75 61.14
CA LYS A 1226 69.83 27.69 61.42
C LYS A 1226 70.91 27.73 60.35
N ASN A 1227 72.15 27.95 60.79
CA ASN A 1227 73.33 28.00 59.93
C ASN A 1227 73.98 26.63 59.70
#